data_AF-A0AA42X462-F1
#
_entry.id   AF-A0AA42X462-F1
#
_cell.length_a   1.000
_cell.length_b   1.000
_cell.length_c   1.000
_cell.angle_alpha   90.00
_cell.angle_beta   90.00
_cell.angle_gamma   90.00
#
_symmetry.space_group_name_H-M   'P 1'
#
loop_
_entity.id
_entity.type
_entity.pdbx_description
1 polymer ?
#
loop_
_entity_poly.entity_id
_entity_poly.type
_entity_poly.pdbx_seq_one_letter_code
_entity_poly.pdbx_strand_id
1 'polypeptide(L)'
;MEHFVRKPHEYKRDLNPLRGYFKSASIYLMKQLPTQGIGADQAAVDKFLQEHMNPENGKSIQMPQMRVLVRDAKTGDRKMQLMRFDHFLQDVQRKNRIIAPTMTVYEDPNVEKSILGEYLANNLALRKKAKAEKFKAHMAGDKILKAIKDAEQNTLKIKNNSMSGAHSSPHTILFNKSSHSTLTSTCRMATSYGNANNEKFLCGNRHYHSPNTVRDNITSIIQLTDLAQIEVVARKYGLRAPTVEETMACIKRSTDPYWRHPGEMLTIQRYVQSLTDAERMAFVFVGDLYHTAQVNDQFVRQFLGRMATKATVPMENDVELRKSWVKKLDANTEAFVSIVCMREINKRQFKDVPMDSPEMGIIAQTIKQIIECLDDYRDFIRAFWVTDNMPASVYWMPSIVRQGAITSDTDSTIFTVQYWPQWYRGQLDFTDESIAIANTLVYFSAETIRHILALFSANLGASVEEIHRLSMKNEYYFPVFCLTSRAKHYFAWKMAQEGNVLPEMQMEIKGVGLRSSNTPPAINSQCDNLESWIMDEIMAGRKIKLKQVLRAIAKIEFDISESIRRGQFELLSSMSIKTREGYTNPDSSNWIYSDMWAEVFAPKYGEAPALPYVAIKVSLTTDNRTRFREWLRDIPDRALAARMEAWAEKVGRKDMGTMMLPHGNLVANGIPEEIIPAANIRGLIALTMTPFYIVLETLGVYLRNKNNTRLVSDDRWLLAKDWPLPELDLVNYK
;
A
#
# COMPACT_ATOMS: atom_id res chain seq x y z
N MET A 1 -23.30 14.68 -4.58
CA MET A 1 -23.79 13.53 -5.38
C MET A 1 -23.82 12.30 -4.50
N GLU A 2 -24.91 11.54 -4.53
CA GLU A 2 -25.11 10.34 -3.71
C GLU A 2 -25.50 9.18 -4.64
N HIS A 3 -24.57 8.71 -5.49
CA HIS A 3 -24.82 7.51 -6.31
C HIS A 3 -24.34 6.25 -5.58
N PHE A 4 -23.16 6.34 -4.94
CA PHE A 4 -22.48 5.22 -4.29
C PHE A 4 -22.64 5.18 -2.76
N VAL A 5 -23.23 6.21 -2.16
CA VAL A 5 -23.41 6.30 -0.70
C VAL A 5 -24.87 6.56 -0.36
N ARG A 6 -25.32 6.02 0.76
CA ARG A 6 -26.63 6.33 1.33
C ARG A 6 -26.54 7.63 2.13
N LYS A 7 -27.68 8.20 2.47
CA LYS A 7 -27.72 9.27 3.47
C LYS A 7 -27.20 8.72 4.80
N PRO A 8 -26.52 9.53 5.63
CA PRO A 8 -25.89 9.05 6.86
C PRO A 8 -26.81 8.24 7.80
N HIS A 9 -28.08 8.64 7.94
CA HIS A 9 -29.07 7.97 8.80
C HIS A 9 -29.56 6.61 8.26
N GLU A 10 -29.28 6.28 7.01
CA GLU A 10 -29.66 5.00 6.40
C GLU A 10 -28.65 3.89 6.71
N TYR A 11 -27.45 4.24 7.19
CA TYR A 11 -26.47 3.27 7.66
C TYR A 11 -26.83 2.81 9.08
N LYS A 12 -27.19 1.54 9.22
CA LYS A 12 -27.69 0.95 10.47
C LYS A 12 -26.69 -0.02 11.06
N ARG A 13 -26.69 -0.10 12.38
CA ARG A 13 -25.89 -1.05 13.17
C ARG A 13 -26.77 -2.23 13.61
N ASP A 14 -26.28 -3.46 13.40
CA ASP A 14 -26.90 -4.67 13.94
C ASP A 14 -25.89 -5.44 14.80
N LEU A 15 -26.15 -5.52 16.11
CA LEU A 15 -25.33 -6.25 17.07
C LEU A 15 -26.01 -7.54 17.57
N ASN A 16 -26.96 -8.10 16.81
CA ASN A 16 -27.64 -9.35 17.18
C ASN A 16 -27.13 -10.55 16.34
N PRO A 17 -25.98 -11.17 16.72
CA PRO A 17 -25.40 -12.26 15.96
C PRO A 17 -26.29 -13.51 15.94
N LEU A 18 -27.10 -13.75 16.97
CA LEU A 18 -28.01 -14.90 17.03
C LEU A 18 -29.13 -14.80 16.01
N ARG A 19 -29.75 -13.62 15.90
CA ARG A 19 -30.78 -13.36 14.87
C ARG A 19 -30.20 -13.50 13.46
N GLY A 20 -28.98 -12.99 13.25
CA GLY A 20 -28.26 -13.15 11.99
C GLY A 20 -28.04 -14.62 11.65
N TYR A 21 -27.48 -15.39 12.59
CA TYR A 21 -27.23 -16.82 12.45
C TYR A 21 -28.50 -17.60 12.12
N PHE A 22 -29.60 -17.38 12.84
CA PHE A 22 -30.87 -18.07 12.60
C PHE A 22 -31.37 -17.87 11.17
N LYS A 23 -31.35 -16.61 10.69
CA LYS A 23 -31.77 -16.27 9.33
C LYS A 23 -30.87 -16.95 8.30
N SER A 24 -29.55 -16.90 8.45
CA SER A 24 -28.61 -17.54 7.53
C SER A 24 -28.78 -19.05 7.52
N ALA A 25 -28.90 -19.69 8.69
CA ALA A 25 -29.11 -21.12 8.81
C ALA A 25 -30.43 -21.56 8.16
N SER A 26 -31.50 -20.79 8.36
CA SER A 26 -32.81 -21.04 7.75
C SER A 26 -32.74 -20.98 6.23
N ILE A 27 -32.12 -19.93 5.66
CA ILE A 27 -31.89 -19.80 4.21
C ILE A 27 -31.08 -20.99 3.67
N TYR A 28 -29.96 -21.31 4.32
CA TYR A 28 -29.08 -22.39 3.88
C TYR A 28 -29.79 -23.75 3.88
N LEU A 29 -30.55 -24.07 4.94
CA LEU A 29 -31.31 -25.31 5.04
C LEU A 29 -32.42 -25.40 3.99
N MET A 30 -33.19 -24.33 3.79
CA MET A 30 -34.24 -24.27 2.76
C MET A 30 -33.70 -24.53 1.35
N LYS A 31 -32.43 -24.20 1.10
CA LYS A 31 -31.76 -24.44 -0.18
C LYS A 31 -31.13 -25.83 -0.28
N GLN A 32 -30.56 -26.34 0.82
CA GLN A 32 -29.85 -27.62 0.83
C GLN A 32 -30.77 -28.84 0.92
N LEU A 33 -31.79 -28.80 1.78
CA LEU A 33 -32.64 -29.97 2.04
C LEU A 33 -33.26 -30.57 0.77
N PRO A 34 -33.80 -29.77 -0.19
CA PRO A 34 -34.34 -30.31 -1.43
C PRO A 34 -33.28 -31.05 -2.28
N THR A 35 -32.02 -30.59 -2.25
CA THR A 35 -30.91 -31.25 -2.98
C THR A 35 -30.53 -32.61 -2.41
N GLN A 36 -31.03 -32.93 -1.21
CA GLN A 36 -30.87 -34.22 -0.53
C GLN A 36 -32.15 -35.07 -0.58
N GLY A 37 -33.16 -34.63 -1.34
CA GLY A 37 -34.46 -35.29 -1.42
C GLY A 37 -35.34 -35.09 -0.18
N ILE A 38 -35.01 -34.12 0.68
CA ILE A 38 -35.76 -33.80 1.89
C ILE A 38 -36.69 -32.62 1.58
N GLY A 39 -38.00 -32.87 1.56
CA GLY A 39 -39.01 -31.83 1.47
C GLY A 39 -39.23 -31.19 2.84
N ALA A 40 -38.98 -29.88 2.95
CA ALA A 40 -39.28 -29.10 4.13
C ALA A 40 -39.77 -27.71 3.70
N ASP A 41 -40.80 -27.21 4.36
CA ASP A 41 -41.24 -25.82 4.20
C ASP A 41 -40.53 -24.90 5.22
N GLN A 42 -40.73 -23.60 5.05
CA GLN A 42 -40.13 -22.57 5.91
C GLN A 42 -40.51 -22.77 7.38
N ALA A 43 -41.76 -23.17 7.66
CA ALA A 43 -42.26 -23.35 9.02
C ALA A 43 -41.57 -24.54 9.71
N ALA A 44 -41.37 -25.64 9.00
CA ALA A 44 -40.66 -26.82 9.52
C ALA A 44 -39.19 -26.51 9.82
N VAL A 45 -38.50 -25.79 8.94
CA VAL A 45 -37.09 -25.39 9.15
C VAL A 45 -36.97 -24.43 10.34
N ASP A 46 -37.83 -23.43 10.43
CA ASP A 46 -37.79 -22.47 11.54
C ASP A 46 -38.10 -23.15 12.88
N LYS A 47 -39.08 -24.07 12.92
CA LYS A 47 -39.37 -24.88 14.11
C LYS A 47 -38.16 -25.73 14.51
N PHE A 48 -37.54 -26.42 13.55
CA PHE A 48 -36.34 -27.22 13.80
C PHE A 48 -35.21 -26.37 14.42
N LEU A 49 -34.95 -25.19 13.86
CA LEU A 49 -33.92 -24.29 14.37
C LEU A 49 -34.27 -23.72 15.75
N GLN A 50 -35.54 -23.38 16.01
CA GLN A 50 -35.99 -22.93 17.34
C GLN A 50 -35.77 -24.00 18.40
N GLU A 51 -36.13 -25.26 18.10
CA GLU A 51 -35.92 -26.39 19.01
C GLU A 51 -34.44 -26.67 19.27
N HIS A 52 -33.59 -26.53 18.23
CA HIS A 52 -32.14 -26.77 18.33
C HIS A 52 -31.39 -25.63 19.00
N MET A 53 -31.91 -24.40 18.98
CA MET A 53 -31.31 -23.26 19.67
C MET A 53 -31.92 -23.00 21.06
N ASN A 54 -32.93 -23.77 21.49
CA ASN A 54 -33.56 -23.59 22.81
C ASN A 54 -32.58 -23.96 23.94
N PRO A 55 -32.28 -23.03 24.87
CA PRO A 55 -31.47 -23.29 26.06
C PRO A 55 -31.98 -24.41 26.98
N GLU A 56 -33.29 -24.59 27.07
CA GLU A 56 -33.93 -25.59 27.93
C GLU A 56 -33.69 -27.03 27.45
N ASN A 57 -33.37 -27.22 26.18
CA ASN A 57 -33.15 -28.53 25.57
C ASN A 57 -31.70 -29.04 25.67
N GLY A 58 -30.82 -28.33 26.39
CA GLY A 58 -29.40 -28.69 26.53
C GLY A 58 -28.56 -28.53 25.26
N LYS A 59 -29.15 -28.03 24.16
CA LYS A 59 -28.51 -27.85 22.84
C LYS A 59 -28.19 -26.38 22.50
N SER A 60 -28.24 -25.46 23.48
CA SER A 60 -28.03 -24.02 23.21
C SER A 60 -26.65 -23.69 22.67
N ILE A 61 -26.62 -22.61 21.88
CA ILE A 61 -25.41 -21.87 21.57
C ILE A 61 -24.83 -21.35 22.89
N GLN A 62 -23.68 -21.91 23.29
CA GLN A 62 -22.99 -21.49 24.50
C GLN A 62 -22.29 -20.14 24.25
N MET A 63 -22.80 -19.09 24.90
CA MET A 63 -22.15 -17.78 24.88
C MET A 63 -20.90 -17.79 25.75
N PRO A 64 -19.72 -17.38 25.23
CA PRO A 64 -18.51 -17.39 26.02
C PRO A 64 -18.57 -16.35 27.14
N GLN A 65 -17.93 -16.68 28.27
CA GLN A 65 -17.62 -15.69 29.31
C GLN A 65 -16.37 -14.89 28.94
N MET A 66 -16.44 -13.58 29.14
CA MET A 66 -15.38 -12.63 28.85
C MET A 66 -14.88 -11.98 30.14
N ARG A 67 -13.57 -11.74 30.20
CA ARG A 67 -12.95 -10.86 31.20
C ARG A 67 -12.98 -9.43 30.67
N VAL A 68 -13.76 -8.57 31.31
CA VAL A 68 -13.96 -7.18 30.89
C VAL A 68 -13.44 -6.23 31.97
N LEU A 69 -12.68 -5.22 31.58
CA LEU A 69 -12.28 -4.13 32.48
C LEU A 69 -13.36 -3.05 32.44
N VAL A 70 -14.13 -2.94 33.51
CA VAL A 70 -15.24 -1.98 33.64
C VAL A 70 -14.78 -0.78 34.45
N ARG A 71 -15.06 0.43 33.96
CA ARG A 71 -14.77 1.67 34.68
C ARG A 71 -15.81 1.90 35.79
N ASP A 72 -15.36 2.19 36.99
CA ASP A 72 -16.20 2.60 38.10
C ASP A 72 -16.66 4.04 37.88
N ALA A 73 -17.97 4.28 37.94
CA ALA A 73 -18.54 5.59 37.65
C ALA A 73 -18.21 6.65 38.71
N LYS A 74 -17.84 6.24 39.94
CA LYS A 74 -17.51 7.18 41.02
C LYS A 74 -16.03 7.51 41.07
N THR A 75 -15.15 6.51 40.95
CA THR A 75 -13.70 6.71 41.09
C THR A 75 -12.97 6.87 39.76
N GLY A 76 -13.56 6.40 38.65
CA GLY A 76 -12.90 6.37 37.34
C GLY A 76 -11.92 5.21 37.15
N ASP A 77 -11.66 4.43 38.20
CA ASP A 77 -10.79 3.25 38.18
C ASP A 77 -11.40 2.11 37.36
N ARG A 78 -10.56 1.18 36.90
CA ARG A 78 -11.03 -0.01 36.17
C ARG A 78 -10.95 -1.24 37.07
N LYS A 79 -12.04 -2.02 37.12
CA LYS A 79 -12.10 -3.33 37.78
C LYS A 79 -12.39 -4.44 36.78
N MET A 80 -11.77 -5.59 36.96
CA MET A 80 -12.05 -6.77 36.14
C MET A 80 -13.38 -7.39 36.58
N GLN A 81 -14.23 -7.72 35.61
CA GLN A 81 -15.48 -8.43 35.80
C GLN A 81 -15.60 -9.56 34.77
N LEU A 82 -16.24 -10.66 35.18
CA LEU A 82 -16.69 -11.68 34.25
C LEU A 82 -18.07 -11.29 33.70
N MET A 83 -18.21 -11.27 32.39
CA MET A 83 -19.44 -10.89 31.69
C MET A 83 -19.66 -11.84 30.51
N ARG A 84 -20.89 -12.30 30.30
CA ARG A 84 -21.22 -13.06 29.09
C ARG A 84 -21.17 -12.16 27.85
N PHE A 85 -20.78 -12.71 26.70
CA PHE A 85 -20.63 -11.94 25.47
C PHE A 85 -21.93 -11.25 25.00
N ASP A 86 -23.08 -11.90 25.13
CA ASP A 86 -24.38 -11.32 24.79
C ASP A 86 -24.74 -10.15 25.71
N HIS A 87 -24.47 -10.27 27.02
CA HIS A 87 -24.68 -9.16 27.97
C HIS A 87 -23.75 -7.97 27.66
N PHE A 88 -22.52 -8.24 27.23
CA PHE A 88 -21.58 -7.20 26.79
C PHE A 88 -22.12 -6.43 25.58
N LEU A 89 -22.60 -7.13 24.55
CA LEU A 89 -23.20 -6.50 23.36
C LEU A 89 -24.49 -5.73 23.70
N GLN A 90 -25.32 -6.26 24.60
CA GLN A 90 -26.52 -5.57 25.08
C GLN A 90 -26.20 -4.27 25.83
N ASP A 91 -25.14 -4.22 26.65
CA ASP A 91 -24.71 -2.97 27.30
C ASP A 91 -24.27 -1.93 26.27
N VAL A 92 -23.50 -2.35 25.26
CA VAL A 92 -23.07 -1.50 24.15
C VAL A 92 -24.28 -0.94 23.39
N GLN A 93 -25.25 -1.79 23.05
CA GLN A 93 -26.45 -1.39 22.32
C GLN A 93 -27.34 -0.46 23.14
N ARG A 94 -27.64 -0.80 24.39
CA ARG A 94 -28.53 -0.03 25.27
C ARG A 94 -28.01 1.37 25.56
N LYS A 95 -26.68 1.52 25.69
CA LYS A 95 -26.03 2.81 25.97
C LYS A 95 -25.53 3.52 24.72
N ASN A 96 -25.82 2.99 23.53
CA ASN A 96 -25.33 3.48 22.25
C ASN A 96 -23.80 3.72 22.23
N ARG A 97 -23.02 2.83 22.83
CA ARG A 97 -21.57 3.00 22.95
C ARG A 97 -20.85 2.63 21.67
N ILE A 98 -19.71 3.27 21.45
CA ILE A 98 -18.80 2.95 20.33
C ILE A 98 -18.01 1.69 20.68
N ILE A 99 -17.94 0.71 19.78
CA ILE A 99 -17.09 -0.47 19.92
C ILE A 99 -15.98 -0.45 18.86
N ALA A 100 -14.72 -0.52 19.29
CA ALA A 100 -13.58 -0.66 18.39
C ALA A 100 -13.35 -2.13 17.99
N PRO A 101 -12.59 -2.42 16.92
CA PRO A 101 -12.26 -3.80 16.52
C PRO A 101 -11.52 -4.60 17.61
N THR A 102 -10.85 -3.92 18.55
CA THR A 102 -10.26 -4.51 19.75
C THR A 102 -11.27 -4.94 20.82
N MET A 103 -12.58 -4.79 20.56
CA MET A 103 -13.67 -4.88 21.55
C MET A 103 -13.55 -3.88 22.70
N THR A 104 -12.73 -2.83 22.54
CA THR A 104 -12.70 -1.71 23.48
C THR A 104 -13.92 -0.83 23.25
N VAL A 105 -14.60 -0.48 24.34
CA VAL A 105 -15.84 0.31 24.29
C VAL A 105 -15.55 1.74 24.75
N TYR A 106 -16.07 2.72 24.01
CA TYR A 106 -15.97 4.15 24.29
C TYR A 106 -17.38 4.74 24.45
N GLU A 107 -17.47 5.79 25.26
CA GLU A 107 -18.71 6.54 25.44
C GLU A 107 -19.03 7.35 24.18
N ASP A 108 -20.32 7.58 23.93
CA ASP A 108 -20.78 8.36 22.77
C ASP A 108 -20.39 9.84 22.91
N PRO A 109 -19.94 10.54 21.84
CA PRO A 109 -19.59 11.95 21.89
C PRO A 109 -20.72 12.89 22.32
N ASN A 110 -21.98 12.47 22.22
CA ASN A 110 -23.14 13.21 22.73
C ASN A 110 -23.27 13.12 24.25
N VAL A 111 -22.63 12.12 24.88
CA VAL A 111 -22.55 11.97 26.34
C VAL A 111 -21.28 12.65 26.85
N GLU A 112 -20.11 12.37 26.26
CA GLU A 112 -18.84 12.97 26.66
C GLU A 112 -17.92 13.21 25.45
N LYS A 113 -17.58 14.48 25.17
CA LYS A 113 -16.69 14.85 24.06
C LYS A 113 -15.23 14.68 24.42
N SER A 114 -14.44 14.22 23.44
CA SER A 114 -12.99 14.08 23.60
C SER A 114 -12.25 15.37 23.28
N ILE A 115 -11.54 15.93 24.27
CA ILE A 115 -10.64 17.09 24.11
C ILE A 115 -9.56 16.80 23.04
N LEU A 116 -9.02 15.57 23.03
CA LEU A 116 -8.03 15.14 22.03
C LEU A 116 -8.62 15.05 20.63
N GLY A 117 -9.91 14.71 20.53
CA GLY A 117 -10.65 14.72 19.26
C GLY A 117 -10.77 16.13 18.67
N GLU A 118 -11.09 17.13 19.50
CA GLU A 118 -11.17 18.54 19.08
C GLU A 118 -9.81 19.09 18.64
N TYR A 119 -8.75 18.79 19.41
CA TYR A 119 -7.37 19.16 19.05
C TYR A 119 -6.98 18.62 17.66
N LEU A 120 -7.29 17.34 17.39
CA LEU A 120 -7.01 16.72 16.09
C LEU A 120 -7.78 17.36 14.95
N ALA A 121 -9.07 17.70 15.17
CA ALA A 121 -9.90 18.34 14.16
C ALA A 121 -9.36 19.71 13.76
N ASN A 122 -8.93 20.52 14.74
CA ASN A 122 -8.35 21.84 14.50
C ASN A 122 -7.03 21.75 13.72
N ASN A 123 -6.12 20.88 14.15
CA ASN A 123 -4.85 20.68 13.44
C ASN A 123 -5.05 20.15 12.01
N LEU A 124 -6.04 19.30 11.79
CA LEU A 124 -6.35 18.79 10.45
C LEU A 124 -6.81 19.91 9.51
N ALA A 125 -7.61 20.87 10.01
CA ALA A 125 -8.05 22.03 9.24
C ALA A 125 -6.87 22.94 8.85
N LEU A 126 -5.98 23.24 9.80
CA LEU A 126 -4.75 24.00 9.54
C LEU A 126 -3.86 23.29 8.51
N ARG A 127 -3.67 21.97 8.68
CA ARG A 127 -2.86 21.17 7.76
C ARG A 127 -3.44 21.18 6.35
N LYS A 128 -4.77 21.12 6.21
CA LYS A 128 -5.46 21.19 4.90
C LYS A 128 -5.14 22.51 4.19
N LYS A 129 -5.15 23.65 4.91
CA LYS A 129 -4.79 24.96 4.36
C LYS A 129 -3.33 25.01 3.88
N ALA A 130 -2.37 24.62 4.74
CA ALA A 130 -0.96 24.60 4.38
C ALA A 130 -0.67 23.68 3.17
N LYS A 131 -1.34 22.52 3.10
CA LYS A 131 -1.20 21.59 1.95
C LYS A 131 -1.74 22.20 0.65
N ALA A 132 -2.88 22.89 0.70
CA ALA A 132 -3.44 23.56 -0.48
C ALA A 132 -2.50 24.67 -1.01
N GLU A 133 -1.91 25.45 -0.10
CA GLU A 133 -0.93 26.48 -0.42
C GLU A 133 0.36 25.88 -1.01
N LYS A 134 0.86 24.77 -0.45
CA LYS A 134 2.00 24.01 -1.01
C LYS A 134 1.75 23.61 -2.46
N PHE A 135 0.58 23.03 -2.77
CA PHE A 135 0.29 22.61 -4.13
C PHE A 135 0.19 23.81 -5.08
N LYS A 136 -0.44 24.91 -4.66
CA LYS A 136 -0.51 26.14 -5.46
C LYS A 136 0.89 26.65 -5.81
N ALA A 137 1.79 26.71 -4.82
CA ALA A 137 3.18 27.10 -5.03
C ALA A 137 3.92 26.13 -5.96
N HIS A 138 3.71 24.82 -5.82
CA HIS A 138 4.33 23.82 -6.69
C HIS A 138 3.93 23.98 -8.15
N MET A 139 2.63 24.17 -8.41
CA MET A 139 2.10 24.34 -9.77
C MET A 139 2.54 25.68 -10.39
N ALA A 140 2.70 26.73 -9.56
CA ALA A 140 3.24 28.02 -9.98
C ALA A 140 4.77 28.05 -10.15
N GLY A 141 5.48 26.96 -9.82
CA GLY A 141 6.95 26.91 -9.89
C GLY A 141 7.68 27.64 -8.75
N ASP A 142 6.96 28.14 -7.73
CA ASP A 142 7.54 28.81 -6.56
C ASP A 142 8.17 27.80 -5.61
N LYS A 143 9.47 27.56 -5.78
CA LYS A 143 10.24 26.58 -5.01
C LYS A 143 10.35 26.96 -3.51
N ILE A 144 10.43 28.25 -3.19
CA ILE A 144 10.64 28.72 -1.81
C ILE A 144 9.35 28.56 -1.01
N LEU A 145 8.24 29.08 -1.52
CA LEU A 145 6.95 28.97 -0.84
C LEU A 145 6.52 27.50 -0.73
N LYS A 146 6.79 26.69 -1.76
CA LYS A 146 6.58 25.23 -1.71
C LYS A 146 7.33 24.61 -0.52
N ALA A 147 8.60 24.92 -0.32
CA ALA A 147 9.40 24.36 0.77
C ALA A 147 8.87 24.78 2.16
N ILE A 148 8.53 26.07 2.33
CA ILE A 148 7.97 26.60 3.58
C ILE A 148 6.65 25.89 3.93
N LYS A 149 5.74 25.81 2.96
CA LYS A 149 4.42 25.20 3.18
C LYS A 149 4.48 23.69 3.31
N ASP A 150 5.47 23.04 2.71
CA ASP A 150 5.74 21.63 2.97
C ASP A 150 6.24 21.38 4.39
N ALA A 151 7.15 22.23 4.90
CA ALA A 151 7.59 22.16 6.30
C ALA A 151 6.42 22.36 7.27
N GLU A 152 5.57 23.37 7.04
CA GLU A 152 4.39 23.67 7.87
C GLU A 152 3.42 22.48 7.95
N GLN A 153 3.02 21.92 6.78
CA GLN A 153 2.11 20.76 6.78
C GLN A 153 2.76 19.52 7.41
N ASN A 154 4.08 19.33 7.24
CA ASN A 154 4.82 18.23 7.85
C ASN A 154 4.89 18.36 9.38
N THR A 155 5.12 19.55 9.92
CA THR A 155 5.08 19.80 11.37
C THR A 155 3.71 19.46 11.95
N LEU A 156 2.63 19.89 11.31
CA LEU A 156 1.26 19.56 11.76
C LEU A 156 0.98 18.06 11.66
N LYS A 157 1.47 17.39 10.61
CA LYS A 157 1.40 15.93 10.46
C LYS A 157 2.13 15.22 11.61
N ILE A 158 3.35 15.66 11.94
CA ILE A 158 4.15 15.08 13.02
C ILE A 158 3.43 15.22 14.36
N LYS A 159 2.90 16.41 14.68
CA LYS A 159 2.16 16.66 15.92
C LYS A 159 0.94 15.74 16.08
N ASN A 160 0.17 15.55 15.01
CA ASN A 160 -0.99 14.65 15.04
C ASN A 160 -0.55 13.18 15.21
N ASN A 161 0.48 12.75 14.47
CA ASN A 161 0.97 11.37 14.53
C ASN A 161 1.65 11.05 15.86
N SER A 162 2.30 12.02 16.52
CA SER A 162 2.97 11.82 17.81
C SER A 162 2.00 11.51 18.94
N MET A 163 0.72 11.90 18.83
CA MET A 163 -0.29 11.56 19.85
C MET A 163 -0.47 10.05 20.02
N SER A 164 -0.45 9.30 18.92
CA SER A 164 -0.54 7.83 18.95
C SER A 164 0.63 7.19 19.71
N GLY A 165 1.84 7.75 19.54
CA GLY A 165 3.01 7.34 20.31
C GLY A 165 2.91 7.72 21.80
N ALA A 166 2.42 8.93 22.10
CA ALA A 166 2.20 9.38 23.46
C ALA A 166 1.21 8.47 24.23
N HIS A 167 0.12 8.06 23.60
CA HIS A 167 -0.84 7.10 24.17
C HIS A 167 -0.20 5.76 24.58
N SER A 168 0.90 5.37 23.94
CA SER A 168 1.59 4.10 24.20
C SER A 168 2.71 4.21 25.24
N SER A 169 3.12 5.43 25.60
CA SER A 169 4.23 5.67 26.53
C SER A 169 3.72 5.87 27.95
N PRO A 170 4.10 5.01 28.92
CA PRO A 170 3.68 5.15 30.32
C PRO A 170 4.29 6.37 31.02
N HIS A 171 5.23 7.06 30.35
CA HIS A 171 5.93 8.23 30.88
C HIS A 171 5.28 9.56 30.45
N THR A 172 4.06 9.54 29.90
CA THR A 172 3.34 10.76 29.50
C THR A 172 1.97 10.82 30.16
N ILE A 173 1.49 12.04 30.41
CA ILE A 173 0.12 12.27 30.93
C ILE A 173 -0.98 11.80 29.97
N LEU A 174 -0.64 11.58 28.70
CA LEU A 174 -1.56 11.11 27.66
C LEU A 174 -1.62 9.57 27.61
N PHE A 175 -0.92 8.85 28.49
CA PHE A 175 -0.87 7.40 28.46
C PHE A 175 -2.27 6.78 28.53
N ASN A 176 -2.64 6.04 27.48
CA ASN A 176 -3.87 5.25 27.45
C ASN A 176 -3.63 3.98 26.63
N LYS A 177 -3.41 2.88 27.35
CA LYS A 177 -3.07 1.56 26.80
C LYS A 177 -4.04 1.07 25.71
N SER A 178 -5.32 1.45 25.74
CA SER A 178 -6.29 1.01 24.73
C SER A 178 -6.38 1.93 23.51
N SER A 179 -5.99 3.20 23.61
CA SER A 179 -6.16 4.16 22.49
C SER A 179 -5.31 3.82 21.27
N HIS A 180 -4.04 3.44 21.48
CA HIS A 180 -3.14 3.11 20.37
C HIS A 180 -3.58 1.83 19.62
N SER A 181 -3.99 0.80 20.37
CA SER A 181 -4.49 -0.45 19.77
C SER A 181 -5.83 -0.25 19.06
N THR A 182 -6.73 0.57 19.61
CA THR A 182 -7.96 1.00 18.93
C THR A 182 -7.65 1.69 17.61
N LEU A 183 -6.81 2.73 17.60
CA LEU A 183 -6.45 3.45 16.36
C LEU A 183 -5.87 2.50 15.30
N THR A 184 -4.85 1.74 15.67
CA THR A 184 -4.15 0.84 14.72
C THR A 184 -5.02 -0.30 14.23
N SER A 185 -5.96 -0.81 15.05
CA SER A 185 -6.92 -1.83 14.61
C SER A 185 -7.97 -1.25 13.66
N THR A 186 -8.51 -0.06 13.92
CA THR A 186 -9.44 0.63 13.02
C THR A 186 -8.79 0.95 11.68
N CYS A 187 -7.55 1.42 11.65
CA CYS A 187 -6.81 1.65 10.40
C CYS A 187 -6.57 0.35 9.63
N ARG A 188 -6.18 -0.74 10.32
CA ARG A 188 -6.02 -2.06 9.69
C ARG A 188 -7.33 -2.59 9.11
N MET A 189 -8.46 -2.40 9.81
CA MET A 189 -9.77 -2.79 9.28
C MET A 189 -10.13 -1.98 8.04
N ALA A 190 -9.96 -0.66 8.07
CA ALA A 190 -10.22 0.19 6.91
C ALA A 190 -9.39 -0.23 5.70
N THR A 191 -8.09 -0.46 5.88
CA THR A 191 -7.20 -0.90 4.81
C THR A 191 -7.51 -2.31 4.33
N SER A 192 -7.84 -3.25 5.24
CA SER A 192 -8.21 -4.60 4.85
C SER A 192 -9.55 -4.64 4.11
N TYR A 193 -10.52 -3.81 4.46
CA TYR A 193 -11.75 -3.62 3.69
C TYR A 193 -11.45 -3.01 2.31
N GLY A 194 -10.57 -2.02 2.23
CA GLY A 194 -10.11 -1.45 0.96
C GLY A 194 -9.47 -2.50 0.06
N ASN A 195 -8.53 -3.29 0.59
CA ASN A 195 -7.89 -4.39 -0.14
C ASN A 195 -8.90 -5.45 -0.57
N ALA A 196 -9.78 -5.91 0.33
CA ALA A 196 -10.77 -6.93 0.01
C ALA A 196 -11.79 -6.44 -1.04
N ASN A 197 -12.18 -5.16 -0.99
CA ASN A 197 -12.98 -4.53 -2.04
C ASN A 197 -12.22 -4.52 -3.37
N ASN A 198 -10.98 -4.05 -3.41
CA ASN A 198 -10.22 -3.98 -4.66
C ASN A 198 -10.02 -5.36 -5.28
N GLU A 199 -9.69 -6.37 -4.47
CA GLU A 199 -9.55 -7.77 -4.91
C GLU A 199 -10.85 -8.32 -5.51
N LYS A 200 -11.99 -8.11 -4.84
CA LYS A 200 -13.28 -8.61 -5.32
C LYS A 200 -13.83 -7.79 -6.49
N PHE A 201 -13.89 -6.47 -6.34
CA PHE A 201 -14.51 -5.55 -7.28
C PHE A 201 -13.77 -5.50 -8.62
N LEU A 202 -12.43 -5.41 -8.60
CA LEU A 202 -11.62 -5.21 -9.80
C LEU A 202 -11.09 -6.52 -10.40
N CYS A 203 -10.92 -7.57 -9.59
CA CYS A 203 -10.26 -8.81 -10.02
C CYS A 203 -11.09 -10.08 -9.80
N GLY A 204 -12.31 -9.96 -9.23
CA GLY A 204 -13.16 -11.10 -8.92
C GLY A 204 -12.58 -12.05 -7.87
N ASN A 205 -11.55 -11.61 -7.13
CA ASN A 205 -10.81 -12.44 -6.18
C ASN A 205 -11.41 -12.30 -4.78
N ARG A 206 -11.91 -13.40 -4.23
CA ARG A 206 -12.51 -13.45 -2.88
C ARG A 206 -11.62 -14.31 -1.98
N HIS A 207 -11.50 -13.96 -0.70
CA HIS A 207 -10.67 -14.73 0.21
C HIS A 207 -11.40 -15.97 0.76
N TYR A 208 -11.51 -17.02 -0.06
CA TYR A 208 -12.18 -18.27 0.28
C TYR A 208 -11.22 -19.34 0.76
N HIS A 209 -10.57 -19.07 1.90
CA HIS A 209 -9.60 -19.97 2.53
C HIS A 209 -10.21 -21.27 3.07
N SER A 210 -11.55 -21.41 3.13
CA SER A 210 -12.22 -22.64 3.53
C SER A 210 -13.57 -22.82 2.82
N PRO A 211 -14.09 -24.07 2.70
CA PRO A 211 -15.43 -24.32 2.16
C PRO A 211 -16.56 -23.62 2.93
N ASN A 212 -16.44 -23.51 4.25
CA ASN A 212 -17.43 -22.81 5.09
C ASN A 212 -17.55 -21.33 4.70
N THR A 213 -16.41 -20.67 4.50
CA THR A 213 -16.38 -19.26 4.05
C THR A 213 -17.17 -19.05 2.75
N VAL A 214 -17.11 -20.02 1.82
CA VAL A 214 -17.88 -19.94 0.56
C VAL A 214 -19.37 -20.00 0.84
N ARG A 215 -19.82 -21.02 1.60
CA ARG A 215 -21.23 -21.23 1.95
C ARG A 215 -21.80 -20.04 2.72
N ASP A 216 -21.06 -19.57 3.72
CA ASP A 216 -21.44 -18.44 4.56
C ASP A 216 -21.57 -17.18 3.72
N ASN A 217 -20.64 -16.94 2.78
CA ASN A 217 -20.69 -15.74 1.96
C ASN A 217 -21.78 -15.76 0.87
N ILE A 218 -22.05 -16.92 0.25
CA ILE A 218 -23.23 -17.07 -0.63
C ILE A 218 -24.50 -16.72 0.16
N THR A 219 -24.67 -17.33 1.33
CA THR A 219 -25.85 -17.16 2.17
C THR A 219 -26.00 -15.72 2.65
N SER A 220 -24.90 -15.09 3.09
CA SER A 220 -24.93 -13.70 3.55
C SER A 220 -25.33 -12.75 2.44
N ILE A 221 -24.82 -12.97 1.22
CA ILE A 221 -25.15 -12.11 0.07
C ILE A 221 -26.62 -12.24 -0.30
N ILE A 222 -27.15 -13.46 -0.36
CA ILE A 222 -28.57 -13.68 -0.64
C ILE A 222 -29.45 -13.02 0.42
N GLN A 223 -29.08 -13.15 1.70
CA GLN A 223 -29.85 -12.61 2.82
C GLN A 223 -29.88 -11.08 2.85
N LEU A 224 -28.76 -10.42 2.54
CA LEU A 224 -28.56 -8.98 2.74
C LEU A 224 -28.86 -8.14 1.49
N THR A 225 -29.24 -8.79 0.39
CA THR A 225 -29.48 -8.12 -0.89
C THR A 225 -30.97 -8.10 -1.21
N ASP A 226 -31.44 -6.97 -1.75
CA ASP A 226 -32.80 -6.87 -2.28
C ASP A 226 -32.90 -7.59 -3.63
N LEU A 227 -33.31 -8.86 -3.60
CA LEU A 227 -33.40 -9.71 -4.79
C LEU A 227 -34.47 -9.21 -5.77
N ALA A 228 -35.56 -8.61 -5.28
CA ALA A 228 -36.60 -8.06 -6.14
C ALA A 228 -36.08 -6.84 -6.92
N GLN A 229 -35.30 -5.98 -6.25
CA GLN A 229 -34.63 -4.87 -6.92
C GLN A 229 -33.63 -5.36 -7.98
N ILE A 230 -32.88 -6.44 -7.70
CA ILE A 230 -31.99 -7.06 -8.69
C ILE A 230 -32.74 -7.48 -9.95
N GLU A 231 -33.90 -8.14 -9.83
CA GLU A 231 -34.69 -8.57 -10.98
C GLU A 231 -35.22 -7.40 -11.82
N VAL A 232 -35.62 -6.30 -11.17
CA VAL A 232 -36.07 -5.08 -11.86
C VAL A 232 -34.91 -4.46 -12.64
N VAL A 233 -33.74 -4.33 -11.99
CA VAL A 233 -32.53 -3.76 -12.61
C VAL A 233 -32.03 -4.65 -13.75
N ALA A 234 -31.98 -5.96 -13.54
CA ALA A 234 -31.56 -6.91 -14.56
C ALA A 234 -32.43 -6.80 -15.82
N ARG A 235 -33.75 -6.70 -15.66
CA ARG A 235 -34.67 -6.46 -16.79
C ARG A 235 -34.44 -5.11 -17.46
N LYS A 236 -34.28 -4.03 -16.69
CA LYS A 236 -34.06 -2.66 -17.21
C LYS A 236 -32.83 -2.57 -18.12
N TYR A 237 -31.72 -3.21 -17.73
CA TYR A 237 -30.47 -3.14 -18.48
C TYR A 237 -30.19 -4.38 -19.35
N GLY A 238 -31.11 -5.35 -19.40
CA GLY A 238 -30.92 -6.60 -20.14
C GLY A 238 -29.77 -7.46 -19.61
N LEU A 239 -29.54 -7.47 -18.29
CA LEU A 239 -28.47 -8.25 -17.67
C LEU A 239 -28.83 -9.74 -17.66
N ARG A 240 -27.91 -10.57 -18.15
CA ARG A 240 -28.00 -12.02 -18.09
C ARG A 240 -27.54 -12.52 -16.72
N ALA A 241 -28.30 -13.47 -16.17
CA ALA A 241 -27.89 -14.21 -14.99
C ALA A 241 -26.72 -15.16 -15.30
N PRO A 242 -25.75 -15.31 -14.39
CA PRO A 242 -24.70 -16.32 -14.53
C PRO A 242 -25.29 -17.74 -14.55
N THR A 243 -24.72 -18.63 -15.35
CA THR A 243 -25.04 -20.05 -15.25
C THR A 243 -24.46 -20.66 -13.96
N VAL A 244 -24.83 -21.90 -13.65
CA VAL A 244 -24.22 -22.64 -12.55
C VAL A 244 -22.72 -22.79 -12.77
N GLU A 245 -22.29 -23.09 -13.99
CA GLU A 245 -20.88 -23.26 -14.37
C GLU A 245 -20.08 -21.97 -14.21
N GLU A 246 -20.62 -20.84 -14.68
CA GLU A 246 -20.00 -19.52 -14.51
C GLU A 246 -19.90 -19.13 -13.03
N THR A 247 -20.94 -19.43 -12.25
CA THR A 247 -20.95 -19.21 -10.79
C THR A 247 -19.89 -20.07 -10.09
N MET A 248 -19.75 -21.34 -10.50
CA MET A 248 -18.71 -22.23 -9.98
C MET A 248 -17.30 -21.81 -10.43
N ALA A 249 -17.13 -21.23 -11.62
CA ALA A 249 -15.85 -20.68 -12.06
C ALA A 249 -15.42 -19.47 -11.21
N CYS A 250 -16.37 -18.60 -10.88
CA CYS A 250 -16.18 -17.50 -9.92
C CYS A 250 -15.71 -18.00 -8.54
N ILE A 251 -16.33 -19.07 -8.03
CA ILE A 251 -15.93 -19.71 -6.77
C ILE A 251 -14.53 -20.31 -6.88
N LYS A 252 -14.25 -21.11 -7.92
CA LYS A 252 -12.97 -21.80 -8.12
C LYS A 252 -11.80 -20.84 -8.23
N ARG A 253 -11.97 -19.72 -8.93
CA ARG A 253 -10.99 -18.61 -8.98
C ARG A 253 -10.51 -18.18 -7.59
N SER A 254 -11.41 -18.24 -6.61
CA SER A 254 -11.20 -17.80 -5.23
C SER A 254 -10.84 -18.94 -4.27
N THR A 255 -10.99 -20.22 -4.65
CA THR A 255 -10.70 -21.39 -3.78
C THR A 255 -9.46 -22.17 -4.17
N ASP A 256 -9.16 -22.27 -5.48
CA ASP A 256 -8.07 -23.08 -6.04
C ASP A 256 -6.68 -22.76 -5.46
N PRO A 257 -6.36 -21.51 -5.06
CA PRO A 257 -5.10 -21.20 -4.41
C PRO A 257 -4.95 -21.77 -2.98
N TYR A 258 -6.03 -22.22 -2.34
CA TYR A 258 -6.04 -22.52 -0.89
C TYR A 258 -6.32 -23.99 -0.57
N TRP A 259 -7.29 -24.61 -1.23
CA TRP A 259 -7.72 -25.97 -0.89
C TRP A 259 -8.29 -26.70 -2.11
N ARG A 260 -8.20 -28.03 -2.09
CA ARG A 260 -8.76 -28.93 -3.10
C ARG A 260 -9.48 -30.08 -2.41
N HIS A 261 -10.80 -30.00 -2.34
CA HIS A 261 -11.62 -31.03 -1.70
C HIS A 261 -12.84 -31.34 -2.56
N PRO A 262 -12.85 -32.44 -3.33
CA PRO A 262 -13.93 -32.75 -4.27
C PRO A 262 -15.32 -32.85 -3.61
N GLY A 263 -15.42 -33.46 -2.43
CA GLY A 263 -16.69 -33.59 -1.69
C GLY A 263 -17.31 -32.23 -1.32
N GLU A 264 -16.54 -31.37 -0.63
CA GLU A 264 -16.95 -29.99 -0.33
C GLU A 264 -17.28 -29.17 -1.58
N MET A 265 -16.52 -29.31 -2.66
CA MET A 265 -16.81 -28.62 -3.92
C MET A 265 -18.15 -29.09 -4.53
N LEU A 266 -18.46 -30.40 -4.44
CA LEU A 266 -19.75 -30.93 -4.87
C LEU A 266 -20.90 -30.39 -4.00
N THR A 267 -20.72 -30.30 -2.69
CA THR A 267 -21.71 -29.70 -1.78
C THR A 267 -21.98 -28.23 -2.14
N ILE A 268 -20.92 -27.46 -2.43
CA ILE A 268 -21.06 -26.07 -2.90
C ILE A 268 -21.76 -26.03 -4.25
N GLN A 269 -21.43 -26.91 -5.18
CA GLN A 269 -22.09 -26.97 -6.49
C GLN A 269 -23.60 -27.26 -6.36
N ARG A 270 -23.99 -28.21 -5.51
CA ARG A 270 -25.40 -28.47 -5.20
C ARG A 270 -26.10 -27.26 -4.60
N TYR A 271 -25.38 -26.52 -3.75
CA TYR A 271 -25.91 -25.26 -3.23
C TYR A 271 -26.19 -24.27 -4.35
N VAL A 272 -25.21 -24.04 -5.24
CA VAL A 272 -25.35 -23.12 -6.38
C VAL A 272 -26.48 -23.55 -7.33
N GLN A 273 -26.68 -24.86 -7.54
CA GLN A 273 -27.78 -25.39 -8.35
C GLN A 273 -29.17 -25.08 -7.78
N SER A 274 -29.29 -24.93 -6.47
CA SER A 274 -30.55 -24.57 -5.81
C SER A 274 -30.86 -23.06 -5.86
N LEU A 275 -29.91 -22.24 -6.30
CA LEU A 275 -30.07 -20.79 -6.36
C LEU A 275 -30.90 -20.37 -7.56
N THR A 276 -31.79 -19.39 -7.37
CA THR A 276 -32.50 -18.72 -8.46
C THR A 276 -31.56 -17.84 -9.28
N ASP A 277 -32.02 -17.38 -10.44
CA ASP A 277 -31.28 -16.45 -11.30
C ASP A 277 -30.93 -15.16 -10.55
N ALA A 278 -31.88 -14.60 -9.78
CA ALA A 278 -31.67 -13.42 -8.96
C ALA A 278 -30.62 -13.64 -7.86
N GLU A 279 -30.62 -14.81 -7.23
CA GLU A 279 -29.65 -15.18 -6.19
C GLU A 279 -28.25 -15.39 -6.77
N ARG A 280 -28.13 -16.02 -7.96
CA ARG A 280 -26.84 -16.15 -8.66
C ARG A 280 -26.32 -14.78 -9.11
N MET A 281 -27.18 -13.90 -9.62
CA MET A 281 -26.81 -12.52 -9.92
C MET A 281 -26.33 -11.76 -8.68
N ALA A 282 -27.06 -11.87 -7.56
CA ALA A 282 -26.66 -11.27 -6.29
C ALA A 282 -25.26 -11.74 -5.87
N PHE A 283 -25.06 -13.05 -5.80
CA PHE A 283 -23.78 -13.62 -5.38
C PHE A 283 -22.59 -13.23 -6.28
N VAL A 284 -22.78 -13.28 -7.60
CA VAL A 284 -21.70 -13.07 -8.56
C VAL A 284 -21.41 -11.59 -8.80
N PHE A 285 -22.42 -10.70 -8.84
CA PHE A 285 -22.25 -9.30 -9.24
C PHE A 285 -22.18 -8.30 -8.10
N VAL A 286 -22.73 -8.61 -6.91
CA VAL A 286 -22.70 -7.67 -5.78
C VAL A 286 -21.25 -7.38 -5.37
N GLY A 287 -20.82 -6.13 -5.55
CA GLY A 287 -19.45 -5.68 -5.30
C GLY A 287 -18.39 -6.38 -6.17
N ASP A 288 -18.72 -6.84 -7.39
CA ASP A 288 -17.81 -7.56 -8.29
C ASP A 288 -18.05 -7.18 -9.75
N LEU A 289 -17.46 -6.04 -10.16
CA LEU A 289 -17.55 -5.56 -11.53
C LEU A 289 -16.81 -6.49 -12.50
N TYR A 290 -15.74 -7.16 -12.05
CA TYR A 290 -14.98 -8.12 -12.87
C TYR A 290 -15.87 -9.22 -13.44
N HIS A 291 -16.65 -9.92 -12.59
CA HIS A 291 -17.54 -10.99 -13.07
C HIS A 291 -18.78 -10.43 -13.76
N THR A 292 -19.26 -9.23 -13.40
CA THR A 292 -20.27 -8.55 -14.24
C THR A 292 -19.76 -8.37 -15.67
N ALA A 293 -18.49 -7.98 -15.86
CA ALA A 293 -17.89 -7.83 -17.19
C ALA A 293 -17.68 -9.17 -17.91
N GLN A 294 -17.37 -10.26 -17.19
CA GLN A 294 -17.26 -11.58 -17.82
C GLN A 294 -18.61 -12.08 -18.38
N VAL A 295 -19.70 -11.85 -17.64
CA VAL A 295 -21.03 -12.36 -18.01
C VAL A 295 -21.78 -11.39 -18.95
N ASN A 296 -21.56 -10.08 -18.77
CA ASN A 296 -22.26 -8.99 -19.44
C ASN A 296 -21.26 -7.95 -20.01
N ASP A 297 -20.34 -8.41 -20.87
CA ASP A 297 -19.23 -7.61 -21.44
C ASP A 297 -19.71 -6.30 -22.10
N GLN A 298 -20.70 -6.37 -23.00
CA GLN A 298 -21.20 -5.20 -23.74
C GLN A 298 -21.74 -4.11 -22.80
N PHE A 299 -22.49 -4.50 -21.77
CA PHE A 299 -23.04 -3.57 -20.78
C PHE A 299 -21.91 -2.82 -20.06
N VAL A 300 -20.89 -3.54 -19.59
CA VAL A 300 -19.77 -2.93 -18.85
C VAL A 300 -18.91 -2.06 -19.77
N ARG A 301 -18.64 -2.49 -21.01
CA ARG A 301 -17.93 -1.65 -21.99
C ARG A 301 -18.65 -0.34 -22.25
N GLN A 302 -19.96 -0.38 -22.46
CA GLN A 302 -20.76 0.82 -22.68
C GLN A 302 -20.72 1.76 -21.48
N PHE A 303 -20.86 1.23 -20.26
CA PHE A 303 -20.82 2.04 -19.04
C PHE A 303 -19.45 2.70 -18.85
N LEU A 304 -18.36 1.92 -18.93
CA LEU A 304 -17.00 2.44 -18.79
C LEU A 304 -16.65 3.42 -19.92
N GLY A 305 -17.03 3.12 -21.15
CA GLY A 305 -16.82 4.00 -22.30
C GLY A 305 -17.49 5.36 -22.12
N ARG A 306 -18.77 5.38 -21.70
CA ARG A 306 -19.49 6.63 -21.42
C ARG A 306 -18.85 7.44 -20.30
N MET A 307 -18.36 6.78 -19.25
CA MET A 307 -17.66 7.45 -18.14
C MET A 307 -16.30 8.01 -18.55
N ALA A 308 -15.55 7.30 -19.39
CA ALA A 308 -14.20 7.67 -19.81
C ALA A 308 -14.18 8.67 -20.99
N THR A 309 -15.32 8.91 -21.64
CA THR A 309 -15.40 9.79 -22.81
C THR A 309 -15.41 11.26 -22.39
N LYS A 310 -14.45 12.03 -22.89
CA LYS A 310 -14.40 13.49 -22.76
C LYS A 310 -15.29 14.17 -23.80
N ALA A 311 -15.91 15.28 -23.43
CA ALA A 311 -16.65 16.11 -24.38
C ALA A 311 -15.75 16.69 -25.48
N THR A 312 -16.26 16.76 -26.70
CA THR A 312 -15.58 17.38 -27.86
C THR A 312 -16.13 18.76 -28.19
N VAL A 313 -17.37 19.04 -27.77
CA VAL A 313 -18.05 20.33 -27.96
C VAL A 313 -18.12 21.03 -26.61
N PRO A 314 -17.67 22.29 -26.49
CA PRO A 314 -17.73 23.02 -25.24
C PRO A 314 -19.17 23.36 -24.88
N MET A 315 -19.48 23.37 -23.59
CA MET A 315 -20.68 24.00 -23.06
C MET A 315 -20.68 25.49 -23.45
N GLU A 316 -21.88 26.03 -23.68
CA GLU A 316 -22.10 27.45 -23.96
C GLU A 316 -21.30 28.35 -23.02
N ASN A 317 -20.89 29.53 -23.52
CA ASN A 317 -20.13 30.49 -22.73
C ASN A 317 -21.02 31.26 -21.73
N ASP A 318 -21.68 30.50 -20.86
CA ASP A 318 -22.42 30.95 -19.71
C ASP A 318 -21.66 30.54 -18.44
N VAL A 319 -21.08 31.54 -17.79
CA VAL A 319 -20.27 31.37 -16.57
C VAL A 319 -21.09 30.79 -15.42
N GLU A 320 -22.36 31.17 -15.25
CA GLU A 320 -23.20 30.69 -14.16
C GLU A 320 -23.66 29.25 -14.40
N LEU A 321 -24.00 28.91 -15.64
CA LEU A 321 -24.28 27.53 -16.03
C LEU A 321 -23.07 26.62 -15.75
N ARG A 322 -21.87 27.01 -16.18
CA ARG A 322 -20.63 26.24 -15.94
C ARG A 322 -20.34 26.09 -14.45
N LYS A 323 -20.46 27.17 -13.66
CA LYS A 323 -20.31 27.13 -12.20
C LYS A 323 -21.31 26.17 -11.55
N SER A 324 -22.55 26.11 -12.05
CA SER A 324 -23.59 25.24 -11.48
C SER A 324 -23.21 23.76 -11.56
N TRP A 325 -22.51 23.34 -12.62
CA TRP A 325 -22.01 21.98 -12.80
C TRP A 325 -20.76 21.70 -11.95
N VAL A 326 -19.80 22.62 -11.92
CA VAL A 326 -18.59 22.49 -11.09
C VAL A 326 -18.95 22.33 -9.61
N LYS A 327 -19.93 23.09 -9.10
CA LYS A 327 -20.38 23.01 -7.70
C LYS A 327 -20.94 21.64 -7.30
N LYS A 328 -21.28 20.76 -8.25
CA LYS A 328 -21.78 19.41 -7.96
C LYS A 328 -20.66 18.43 -7.58
N LEU A 329 -19.41 18.73 -7.95
CA LEU A 329 -18.27 17.84 -7.74
C LEU A 329 -17.92 17.72 -6.25
N ASP A 330 -17.64 16.48 -5.83
CA ASP A 330 -16.87 16.22 -4.62
C ASP A 330 -15.40 15.97 -4.96
N ALA A 331 -14.54 15.82 -3.94
CA ALA A 331 -13.10 15.69 -4.15
C ALA A 331 -12.70 14.49 -5.02
N ASN A 332 -13.43 13.36 -4.93
CA ASN A 332 -13.15 12.19 -5.75
C ASN A 332 -13.55 12.42 -7.20
N THR A 333 -14.71 13.04 -7.42
CA THR A 333 -15.19 13.32 -8.78
C THR A 333 -14.36 14.42 -9.46
N GLU A 334 -13.92 15.43 -8.71
CA GLU A 334 -12.97 16.45 -9.19
C GLU A 334 -11.64 15.80 -9.62
N ALA A 335 -11.09 14.89 -8.81
CA ALA A 335 -9.88 14.15 -9.17
C ALA A 335 -10.07 13.27 -10.42
N PHE A 336 -11.25 12.63 -10.55
CA PHE A 336 -11.59 11.84 -11.73
C PHE A 336 -11.64 12.70 -13.00
N VAL A 337 -12.43 13.77 -12.97
CA VAL A 337 -12.58 14.72 -14.09
C VAL A 337 -11.24 15.36 -14.45
N SER A 338 -10.40 15.66 -13.47
CA SER A 338 -9.11 16.31 -13.70
C SER A 338 -8.16 15.48 -14.54
N ILE A 339 -8.18 14.16 -14.39
CA ILE A 339 -7.35 13.26 -15.21
C ILE A 339 -7.99 13.05 -16.59
N VAL A 340 -9.32 12.90 -16.68
CA VAL A 340 -10.02 12.78 -17.99
C VAL A 340 -9.83 14.02 -18.85
N CYS A 341 -9.84 15.21 -18.25
CA CYS A 341 -9.64 16.51 -18.90
C CYS A 341 -8.23 17.07 -18.70
N MET A 342 -7.22 16.21 -18.56
CA MET A 342 -5.86 16.65 -18.21
C MET A 342 -5.27 17.66 -19.22
N ARG A 343 -5.63 17.55 -20.50
CA ARG A 343 -5.16 18.45 -21.57
C ARG A 343 -5.74 19.86 -21.41
N GLU A 344 -7.04 19.96 -21.11
CA GLU A 344 -7.76 21.22 -20.93
C GLU A 344 -7.31 21.95 -19.66
N ILE A 345 -7.02 21.19 -18.61
CA ILE A 345 -6.45 21.75 -17.37
C ILE A 345 -5.04 22.29 -17.63
N ASN A 346 -4.28 21.65 -18.52
CA ASN A 346 -2.97 22.12 -19.01
C ASN A 346 -2.01 22.50 -17.88
N LYS A 347 -1.65 21.53 -17.03
CA LYS A 347 -0.68 21.71 -15.93
C LYS A 347 -1.06 22.83 -14.94
N ARG A 348 -2.34 23.12 -14.76
CA ARG A 348 -2.89 24.01 -13.71
C ARG A 348 -3.61 23.19 -12.64
N GLN A 349 -4.01 23.83 -11.52
CA GLN A 349 -5.04 23.23 -10.67
C GLN A 349 -6.39 23.38 -11.36
N PHE A 350 -7.31 22.43 -11.13
CA PHE A 350 -8.66 22.46 -11.69
C PHE A 350 -9.36 23.82 -11.49
N LYS A 351 -9.31 24.36 -10.28
CA LYS A 351 -9.92 25.65 -9.91
C LYS A 351 -9.29 26.88 -10.57
N ASP A 352 -8.09 26.75 -11.14
CA ASP A 352 -7.37 27.87 -11.75
C ASP A 352 -7.68 27.98 -13.27
N VAL A 353 -8.53 27.10 -13.82
CA VAL A 353 -9.03 27.20 -15.19
C VAL A 353 -10.08 28.32 -15.26
N PRO A 354 -9.91 29.36 -16.11
CA PRO A 354 -10.85 30.48 -16.20
C PRO A 354 -12.25 30.02 -16.61
N MET A 355 -13.27 30.52 -15.93
CA MET A 355 -14.62 29.96 -16.04
C MET A 355 -15.32 30.28 -17.37
N ASP A 356 -14.89 31.35 -18.02
CA ASP A 356 -15.27 31.84 -19.35
C ASP A 356 -14.45 31.23 -20.51
N SER A 357 -13.40 30.45 -20.21
CA SER A 357 -12.53 29.86 -21.24
C SER A 357 -13.20 28.72 -22.03
N PRO A 358 -12.79 28.45 -23.29
CA PRO A 358 -13.23 27.27 -24.04
C PRO A 358 -12.89 25.95 -23.35
N GLU A 359 -11.72 25.86 -22.70
CA GLU A 359 -11.28 24.69 -21.94
C GLU A 359 -12.25 24.37 -20.81
N MET A 360 -12.70 25.39 -20.08
CA MET A 360 -13.72 25.20 -19.05
C MET A 360 -15.07 24.79 -19.63
N GLY A 361 -15.42 25.25 -20.83
CA GLY A 361 -16.60 24.78 -21.55
C GLY A 361 -16.56 23.26 -21.79
N ILE A 362 -15.40 22.72 -22.21
CA ILE A 362 -15.19 21.27 -22.38
C ILE A 362 -15.26 20.54 -21.04
N ILE A 363 -14.60 21.07 -20.00
CA ILE A 363 -14.61 20.47 -18.66
C ILE A 363 -16.04 20.43 -18.10
N ALA A 364 -16.78 21.53 -18.15
CA ALA A 364 -18.16 21.62 -17.68
C ALA A 364 -19.10 20.67 -18.44
N GLN A 365 -18.94 20.57 -19.76
CA GLN A 365 -19.72 19.61 -20.56
C GLN A 365 -19.38 18.16 -20.20
N THR A 366 -18.10 17.86 -19.96
CA THR A 366 -17.64 16.53 -19.52
C THR A 366 -18.20 16.19 -18.14
N ILE A 367 -18.21 17.15 -17.20
CA ILE A 367 -18.86 16.99 -15.89
C ILE A 367 -20.33 16.64 -16.04
N LYS A 368 -21.06 17.39 -16.88
CA LYS A 368 -22.48 17.12 -17.17
C LYS A 368 -22.68 15.69 -17.68
N GLN A 369 -21.90 15.28 -18.69
CA GLN A 369 -21.98 13.94 -19.28
C GLN A 369 -21.71 12.82 -18.26
N ILE A 370 -20.70 12.99 -17.40
CA ILE A 370 -20.37 12.02 -16.34
C ILE A 370 -21.51 11.93 -15.32
N ILE A 371 -22.06 13.06 -14.87
CA ILE A 371 -23.15 13.08 -13.89
C ILE A 371 -24.42 12.45 -14.46
N GLU A 372 -24.78 12.78 -15.70
CA GLU A 372 -25.93 12.19 -16.40
C GLU A 372 -25.72 10.67 -16.61
N CYS A 373 -24.51 10.24 -16.95
CA CYS A 373 -24.18 8.82 -16.99
C CYS A 373 -24.39 8.15 -15.62
N LEU A 374 -23.89 8.72 -14.53
CA LEU A 374 -24.10 8.18 -13.19
C LEU A 374 -25.59 8.14 -12.80
N ASP A 375 -26.37 9.14 -13.21
CA ASP A 375 -27.82 9.17 -13.00
C ASP A 375 -28.52 8.06 -13.79
N ASP A 376 -28.15 7.85 -15.05
CA ASP A 376 -28.70 6.78 -15.90
C ASP A 376 -28.45 5.40 -15.29
N TYR A 377 -27.25 5.15 -14.75
CA TYR A 377 -26.84 3.87 -14.16
C TYR A 377 -27.11 3.77 -12.65
N ARG A 378 -27.79 4.76 -12.05
CA ARG A 378 -28.00 4.84 -10.59
C ARG A 378 -28.60 3.57 -10.00
N ASP A 379 -29.64 3.03 -10.62
CA ASP A 379 -30.32 1.84 -10.09
C ASP A 379 -29.42 0.61 -10.07
N PHE A 380 -28.55 0.47 -11.08
CA PHE A 380 -27.55 -0.61 -11.13
C PHE A 380 -26.51 -0.45 -10.01
N ILE A 381 -25.95 0.75 -9.86
CA ILE A 381 -25.00 1.08 -8.79
C ILE A 381 -25.63 0.77 -7.43
N ARG A 382 -26.87 1.21 -7.20
CA ARG A 382 -27.55 1.01 -5.92
C ARG A 382 -27.85 -0.46 -5.63
N ALA A 383 -28.32 -1.22 -6.61
CA ALA A 383 -28.68 -2.62 -6.43
C ALA A 383 -27.45 -3.53 -6.20
N PHE A 384 -26.34 -3.29 -6.90
CA PHE A 384 -25.18 -4.20 -6.85
C PHE A 384 -24.01 -3.69 -6.00
N TRP A 385 -23.84 -2.38 -5.82
CA TRP A 385 -22.63 -1.83 -5.18
C TRP A 385 -22.91 -1.10 -3.86
N VAL A 386 -24.17 -0.70 -3.60
CA VAL A 386 -24.59 -0.01 -2.37
C VAL A 386 -25.48 -0.91 -1.51
N THR A 387 -24.96 -2.09 -1.16
CA THR A 387 -25.67 -3.14 -0.40
C THR A 387 -25.13 -3.25 1.03
N ASP A 388 -25.85 -3.93 1.92
CA ASP A 388 -25.37 -4.17 3.30
C ASP A 388 -24.25 -5.23 3.36
N ASN A 389 -23.81 -5.75 2.21
CA ASN A 389 -22.75 -6.73 2.13
C ASN A 389 -21.38 -6.10 2.34
N MET A 390 -20.68 -6.58 3.37
CA MET A 390 -19.27 -6.30 3.57
C MET A 390 -18.40 -7.43 2.97
N PRO A 391 -17.16 -7.13 2.52
CA PRO A 391 -16.22 -8.16 2.09
C PRO A 391 -16.03 -9.26 3.16
N ALA A 392 -16.00 -10.52 2.74
CA ALA A 392 -15.85 -11.65 3.64
C ALA A 392 -14.40 -11.82 4.14
N SER A 393 -14.23 -12.49 5.28
CA SER A 393 -12.93 -12.96 5.79
C SER A 393 -11.86 -11.88 5.99
N VAL A 394 -12.27 -10.66 6.36
CA VAL A 394 -11.33 -9.53 6.52
C VAL A 394 -10.28 -9.77 7.60
N TYR A 395 -10.63 -10.53 8.64
CA TYR A 395 -9.68 -10.99 9.65
C TYR A 395 -8.52 -11.82 9.05
N TRP A 396 -8.83 -12.66 8.06
CA TRP A 396 -7.84 -13.51 7.40
C TRP A 396 -7.16 -12.83 6.20
N MET A 397 -7.46 -11.56 5.88
CA MET A 397 -6.84 -10.87 4.73
C MET A 397 -5.32 -10.98 4.63
N PRO A 398 -4.52 -11.02 5.71
CA PRO A 398 -3.07 -11.19 5.58
C PRO A 398 -2.62 -12.44 4.81
N SER A 399 -3.46 -13.49 4.73
CA SER A 399 -3.14 -14.74 4.02
C SER A 399 -3.72 -14.83 2.61
N ILE A 400 -4.37 -13.79 2.08
CA ILE A 400 -4.90 -13.83 0.72
C ILE A 400 -3.76 -13.93 -0.31
N VAL A 401 -3.94 -14.78 -1.31
CA VAL A 401 -3.19 -14.74 -2.57
C VAL A 401 -3.77 -13.61 -3.42
N ARG A 402 -3.05 -12.49 -3.49
CA ARG A 402 -3.49 -11.24 -4.12
C ARG A 402 -3.48 -11.32 -5.64
N GLN A 403 -4.42 -10.62 -6.27
CA GLN A 403 -4.49 -10.44 -7.74
C GLN A 403 -4.58 -8.96 -8.13
N GLY A 404 -5.14 -8.11 -7.28
CA GLY A 404 -5.32 -6.68 -7.54
C GLY A 404 -4.56 -5.77 -6.59
N ALA A 405 -4.49 -6.09 -5.31
CA ALA A 405 -3.81 -5.27 -4.31
C ALA A 405 -2.29 -5.53 -4.32
N ILE A 406 -1.54 -4.66 -4.97
CA ILE A 406 -0.10 -4.84 -5.18
C ILE A 406 0.73 -4.55 -3.92
N THR A 407 0.33 -3.58 -3.11
CA THR A 407 0.97 -3.30 -1.82
C THR A 407 0.00 -2.64 -0.84
N SER A 408 0.31 -2.74 0.45
CA SER A 408 -0.54 -2.20 1.51
C SER A 408 0.35 -1.73 2.68
N ASP A 409 0.00 -0.58 3.25
CA ASP A 409 0.55 -0.10 4.53
C ASP A 409 -0.57 -0.05 5.57
N THR A 410 -0.32 0.52 6.75
CA THR A 410 -1.32 0.55 7.85
C THR A 410 -2.58 1.35 7.48
N ASP A 411 -2.46 2.35 6.61
CA ASP A 411 -3.49 3.33 6.26
C ASP A 411 -3.65 3.55 4.75
N SER A 412 -3.05 2.70 3.91
CA SER A 412 -3.09 2.84 2.45
C SER A 412 -3.23 1.49 1.74
N THR A 413 -4.08 1.46 0.72
CA THR A 413 -4.14 0.40 -0.30
C THR A 413 -3.54 0.91 -1.60
N ILE A 414 -2.68 0.12 -2.23
CA ILE A 414 -2.22 0.35 -3.60
C ILE A 414 -2.61 -0.87 -4.40
N PHE A 415 -3.30 -0.64 -5.52
CA PHE A 415 -3.87 -1.68 -6.35
C PHE A 415 -3.63 -1.39 -7.83
N THR A 416 -3.71 -2.43 -8.66
CA THR A 416 -3.62 -2.31 -10.11
C THR A 416 -5.00 -2.36 -10.75
N VAL A 417 -5.18 -1.58 -11.81
CA VAL A 417 -6.32 -1.67 -12.73
C VAL A 417 -5.88 -2.11 -14.13
N GLN A 418 -4.62 -2.55 -14.32
CA GLN A 418 -4.00 -2.85 -15.62
C GLN A 418 -4.84 -3.77 -16.51
N TYR A 419 -5.55 -4.75 -15.93
CA TYR A 419 -6.45 -5.64 -16.66
C TYR A 419 -7.51 -4.88 -17.47
N TRP A 420 -8.07 -3.81 -16.90
CA TRP A 420 -9.23 -3.12 -17.45
C TRP A 420 -8.97 -2.35 -18.75
N PRO A 421 -7.96 -1.47 -18.87
CA PRO A 421 -7.63 -0.85 -20.14
C PRO A 421 -7.20 -1.90 -21.17
N GLN A 422 -6.48 -2.96 -20.76
CA GLN A 422 -6.10 -4.04 -21.67
C GLN A 422 -7.32 -4.83 -22.20
N TRP A 423 -8.28 -5.16 -21.34
CA TRP A 423 -9.53 -5.82 -21.72
C TRP A 423 -10.41 -4.89 -22.59
N TYR A 424 -10.43 -3.59 -22.29
CA TYR A 424 -11.23 -2.61 -23.01
C TYR A 424 -10.69 -2.36 -24.42
N ARG A 425 -9.36 -2.17 -24.55
CA ARG A 425 -8.66 -1.82 -25.79
C ARG A 425 -8.13 -2.99 -26.59
N GLY A 426 -8.00 -4.17 -25.97
CA GLY A 426 -7.34 -5.34 -26.55
C GLY A 426 -5.80 -5.31 -26.47
N GLN A 427 -5.21 -4.23 -25.94
CA GLN A 427 -3.76 -4.06 -25.80
C GLN A 427 -3.41 -3.22 -24.57
N LEU A 428 -2.19 -3.37 -24.06
CA LEU A 428 -1.66 -2.51 -23.01
C LEU A 428 -1.02 -1.27 -23.65
N ASP A 429 -1.59 -0.10 -23.42
CA ASP A 429 -1.04 1.19 -23.84
C ASP A 429 -1.35 2.29 -22.81
N PHE A 430 -0.75 3.47 -23.01
CA PHE A 430 -0.88 4.63 -22.11
C PHE A 430 -1.53 5.82 -22.81
N THR A 431 -2.44 5.54 -23.76
CA THR A 431 -3.23 6.58 -24.43
C THR A 431 -4.17 7.29 -23.46
N ASP A 432 -4.62 8.50 -23.79
CA ASP A 432 -5.62 9.24 -23.01
C ASP A 432 -6.87 8.38 -22.71
N GLU A 433 -7.31 7.55 -23.67
CA GLU A 433 -8.46 6.66 -23.50
C GLU A 433 -8.18 5.54 -22.48
N SER A 434 -7.01 4.88 -22.57
CA SER A 434 -6.60 3.86 -21.59
C SER A 434 -6.45 4.43 -20.19
N ILE A 435 -5.88 5.64 -20.06
CA ILE A 435 -5.77 6.36 -18.80
C ILE A 435 -7.16 6.74 -18.26
N ALA A 436 -8.06 7.21 -19.12
CA ALA A 436 -9.43 7.57 -18.72
C ALA A 436 -10.20 6.35 -18.22
N ILE A 437 -10.13 5.22 -18.92
CA ILE A 437 -10.72 3.94 -18.48
C ILE A 437 -10.13 3.51 -17.13
N ALA A 438 -8.81 3.45 -17.02
CA ALA A 438 -8.14 3.10 -15.76
C ALA A 438 -8.61 4.00 -14.60
N ASN A 439 -8.72 5.30 -14.85
CA ASN A 439 -9.16 6.27 -13.86
C ASN A 439 -10.66 6.15 -13.50
N THR A 440 -11.51 5.72 -14.42
CA THR A 440 -12.92 5.36 -14.12
C THR A 440 -12.98 4.23 -13.09
N LEU A 441 -12.15 3.19 -13.25
CA LEU A 441 -12.08 2.08 -12.29
C LEU A 441 -11.54 2.53 -10.93
N VAL A 442 -10.54 3.41 -10.92
CA VAL A 442 -10.04 4.02 -9.67
C VAL A 442 -11.14 4.82 -8.97
N TYR A 443 -11.92 5.61 -9.72
CA TYR A 443 -13.08 6.34 -9.20
C TYR A 443 -14.12 5.40 -8.59
N PHE A 444 -14.56 4.38 -9.34
CA PHE A 444 -15.52 3.40 -8.82
C PHE A 444 -15.00 2.69 -7.57
N SER A 445 -13.74 2.28 -7.55
CA SER A 445 -13.16 1.61 -6.39
C SER A 445 -13.12 2.52 -5.15
N ALA A 446 -12.76 3.80 -5.33
CA ALA A 446 -12.79 4.77 -4.23
C ALA A 446 -14.22 4.98 -3.70
N GLU A 447 -15.20 5.03 -4.58
CA GLU A 447 -16.60 5.22 -4.23
C GLU A 447 -17.23 3.99 -3.54
N THR A 448 -16.93 2.77 -3.98
CA THR A 448 -17.40 1.56 -3.28
C THR A 448 -16.72 1.38 -1.92
N ILE A 449 -15.42 1.74 -1.80
CA ILE A 449 -14.74 1.79 -0.49
C ILE A 449 -15.43 2.81 0.43
N ARG A 450 -15.81 4.00 -0.09
CA ARG A 450 -16.52 5.01 0.70
C ARG A 450 -17.82 4.45 1.30
N HIS A 451 -18.56 3.64 0.54
CA HIS A 451 -19.73 2.94 1.05
C HIS A 451 -19.41 1.92 2.15
N ILE A 452 -18.41 1.06 1.93
CA ILE A 452 -18.00 0.02 2.88
C ILE A 452 -17.48 0.63 4.18
N LEU A 453 -16.73 1.73 4.10
CA LEU A 453 -16.25 2.43 5.29
C LEU A 453 -17.38 3.10 6.06
N ALA A 454 -18.43 3.58 5.39
CA ALA A 454 -19.62 4.10 6.07
C ALA A 454 -20.39 2.99 6.81
N LEU A 455 -20.55 1.80 6.20
CA LEU A 455 -21.07 0.61 6.90
C LEU A 455 -20.21 0.25 8.11
N PHE A 456 -18.89 0.27 7.95
CA PHE A 456 -17.96 -0.01 9.04
C PHE A 456 -18.10 1.03 10.18
N SER A 457 -18.15 2.33 9.87
CA SER A 457 -18.38 3.41 10.85
C SER A 457 -19.69 3.21 11.61
N ALA A 458 -20.78 2.88 10.92
CA ALA A 458 -22.06 2.57 11.57
C ALA A 458 -21.94 1.35 12.50
N ASN A 459 -21.24 0.30 12.07
CA ASN A 459 -21.01 -0.90 12.88
C ASN A 459 -20.17 -0.64 14.13
N LEU A 460 -19.21 0.29 14.07
CA LEU A 460 -18.48 0.80 15.24
C LEU A 460 -19.41 1.57 16.19
N GLY A 461 -20.52 2.15 15.70
CA GLY A 461 -21.40 3.02 16.46
C GLY A 461 -21.01 4.50 16.39
N ALA A 462 -20.36 4.94 15.31
CA ALA A 462 -20.10 6.36 15.08
C ALA A 462 -21.41 7.15 14.98
N SER A 463 -21.40 8.42 15.40
CA SER A 463 -22.57 9.30 15.27
C SER A 463 -22.89 9.56 13.79
N VAL A 464 -24.13 9.97 13.51
CA VAL A 464 -24.62 10.21 12.15
C VAL A 464 -23.74 11.23 11.40
N GLU A 465 -23.24 12.23 12.11
CA GLU A 465 -22.37 13.28 11.56
C GLU A 465 -20.97 12.76 11.19
N GLU A 466 -20.53 11.67 11.82
CA GLU A 466 -19.17 11.12 11.69
C GLU A 466 -19.12 9.86 10.81
N ILE A 467 -20.25 9.38 10.28
CA ILE A 467 -20.32 8.17 9.42
C ILE A 467 -19.31 8.19 8.28
N HIS A 468 -19.15 9.34 7.61
CA HIS A 468 -18.23 9.51 6.49
C HIS A 468 -16.86 10.08 6.88
N ARG A 469 -16.56 10.23 8.17
CA ARG A 469 -15.29 10.79 8.65
C ARG A 469 -14.12 9.87 8.28
N LEU A 470 -14.29 8.57 8.50
CA LEU A 470 -13.34 7.56 8.08
C LEU A 470 -13.42 7.41 6.55
N SER A 471 -12.37 7.85 5.86
CA SER A 471 -12.31 7.84 4.40
C SER A 471 -10.91 7.51 3.91
N MET A 472 -10.84 6.84 2.77
CA MET A 472 -9.60 6.63 2.02
C MET A 472 -9.58 7.60 0.85
N LYS A 473 -8.48 8.34 0.71
CA LYS A 473 -8.32 9.31 -0.37
C LYS A 473 -7.68 8.64 -1.58
N ASN A 474 -8.14 9.02 -2.77
CA ASN A 474 -7.39 8.76 -3.99
C ASN A 474 -6.16 9.68 -4.03
N GLU A 475 -5.02 9.17 -3.55
CA GLU A 475 -3.83 10.00 -3.32
C GLU A 475 -2.91 10.08 -4.54
N TYR A 476 -2.65 8.96 -5.23
CA TYR A 476 -1.65 8.88 -6.29
C TYR A 476 -2.18 8.08 -7.49
N TYR A 477 -1.83 8.54 -8.69
CA TYR A 477 -1.96 7.74 -9.91
C TYR A 477 -0.56 7.36 -10.40
N PHE A 478 -0.28 6.06 -10.43
CA PHE A 478 1.00 5.51 -10.89
C PHE A 478 0.80 4.81 -12.25
N PRO A 479 1.23 5.39 -13.39
CA PRO A 479 1.15 4.70 -14.68
C PRO A 479 1.97 3.40 -14.67
N VAL A 480 3.17 3.42 -14.07
CA VAL A 480 4.01 2.23 -13.91
C VAL A 480 4.40 2.09 -12.44
N PHE A 481 4.27 0.87 -11.91
CA PHE A 481 4.60 0.53 -10.53
C PHE A 481 5.40 -0.78 -10.48
N CYS A 482 6.66 -0.71 -10.06
CA CYS A 482 7.58 -1.83 -10.03
C CYS A 482 7.70 -2.40 -8.61
N LEU A 483 7.25 -3.65 -8.43
CA LEU A 483 7.36 -4.38 -7.18
C LEU A 483 8.72 -5.08 -7.07
N THR A 484 9.29 -5.08 -5.87
CA THR A 484 10.50 -5.85 -5.56
C THR A 484 10.15 -7.04 -4.67
N SER A 485 11.10 -7.97 -4.47
CA SER A 485 10.88 -9.12 -3.57
C SER A 485 10.85 -8.73 -2.09
N ARG A 486 11.23 -7.48 -1.75
CA ARG A 486 11.35 -7.00 -0.38
C ARG A 486 10.12 -6.22 0.03
N ALA A 487 9.63 -6.52 1.24
CA ALA A 487 8.53 -5.78 1.83
C ALA A 487 8.84 -4.27 1.90
N LYS A 488 7.86 -3.43 1.51
CA LYS A 488 7.97 -1.96 1.48
C LYS A 488 9.09 -1.41 0.56
N HIS A 489 9.52 -2.18 -0.44
CA HIS A 489 10.47 -1.74 -1.46
C HIS A 489 9.82 -1.73 -2.84
N TYR A 490 9.70 -0.55 -3.45
CA TYR A 490 9.16 -0.34 -4.79
C TYR A 490 9.67 0.96 -5.38
N PHE A 491 9.58 1.08 -6.71
CA PHE A 491 9.72 2.35 -7.43
C PHE A 491 8.59 2.49 -8.44
N ALA A 492 8.15 3.71 -8.70
CA ALA A 492 7.01 3.99 -9.56
C ALA A 492 7.09 5.39 -10.18
N TRP A 493 6.51 5.56 -11.37
CA TRP A 493 6.20 6.87 -11.90
C TRP A 493 4.94 7.40 -11.24
N LYS A 494 4.94 8.65 -10.78
CA LYS A 494 3.77 9.35 -10.26
C LYS A 494 3.34 10.43 -11.25
N MET A 495 2.15 10.26 -11.83
CA MET A 495 1.59 11.19 -12.82
C MET A 495 0.65 12.21 -12.20
N ALA A 496 -0.13 11.81 -11.19
CA ALA A 496 -1.06 12.69 -10.49
C ALA A 496 -1.01 12.50 -8.98
N GLN A 497 -1.30 13.56 -8.24
CA GLN A 497 -1.45 13.53 -6.79
C GLN A 497 -2.71 14.29 -6.35
N GLU A 498 -3.62 13.60 -5.66
CA GLU A 498 -4.92 14.13 -5.18
C GLU A 498 -5.69 14.85 -6.30
N GLY A 499 -5.75 14.25 -7.50
CA GLY A 499 -6.41 14.81 -8.67
C GLY A 499 -5.59 15.83 -9.47
N ASN A 500 -4.50 16.36 -8.92
CA ASN A 500 -3.63 17.29 -9.64
C ASN A 500 -2.67 16.51 -10.54
N VAL A 501 -2.80 16.69 -11.86
CA VAL A 501 -1.84 16.18 -12.84
C VAL A 501 -0.54 16.97 -12.70
N LEU A 502 0.57 16.28 -12.46
CA LEU A 502 1.85 16.91 -12.22
C LEU A 502 2.41 17.47 -13.54
N PRO A 503 3.11 18.63 -13.52
CA PRO A 503 3.71 19.20 -14.72
C PRO A 503 4.70 18.26 -15.42
N GLU A 504 5.37 17.43 -14.63
CA GLU A 504 6.29 16.37 -15.02
C GLU A 504 6.06 15.17 -14.10
N MET A 505 6.18 13.96 -14.64
CA MET A 505 6.10 12.74 -13.83
C MET A 505 7.25 12.73 -12.82
N GLN A 506 6.92 12.38 -11.57
CA GLN A 506 7.89 12.32 -10.48
C GLN A 506 8.14 10.88 -10.10
N MET A 507 9.40 10.51 -9.87
CA MET A 507 9.72 9.19 -9.38
C MET A 507 9.40 9.06 -7.89
N GLU A 508 8.64 8.03 -7.53
CA GLU A 508 8.35 7.62 -6.16
C GLU A 508 9.11 6.33 -5.87
N ILE A 509 10.14 6.40 -5.01
CA ILE A 509 10.90 5.23 -4.56
C ILE A 509 10.66 5.04 -3.07
N LYS A 510 10.25 3.85 -2.65
CA LYS A 510 10.10 3.48 -1.24
C LYS A 510 11.01 2.30 -0.94
N GLY A 511 11.65 2.31 0.22
CA GLY A 511 12.50 1.21 0.69
C GLY A 511 13.94 1.64 1.00
N VAL A 512 14.41 1.32 2.20
CA VAL A 512 15.75 1.68 2.68
C VAL A 512 16.88 1.11 1.81
N GLY A 513 16.65 -0.03 1.16
CA GLY A 513 17.61 -0.65 0.26
C GLY A 513 17.73 0.04 -1.10
N LEU A 514 16.72 0.80 -1.52
CA LEU A 514 16.74 1.59 -2.78
C LEU A 514 17.23 3.02 -2.54
N ARG A 515 17.07 3.56 -1.32
CA ARG A 515 17.47 4.93 -0.94
C ARG A 515 18.45 4.97 0.22
N SER A 516 19.42 4.05 0.27
CA SER A 516 20.33 3.99 1.41
C SER A 516 21.25 5.21 1.43
N SER A 517 21.29 5.93 2.56
CA SER A 517 22.24 7.02 2.79
C SER A 517 23.70 6.53 2.86
N ASN A 518 23.90 5.22 3.00
CA ASN A 518 25.24 4.62 3.04
C ASN A 518 25.79 4.30 1.65
N THR A 519 24.94 4.34 0.61
CA THR A 519 25.33 4.16 -0.79
C THR A 519 25.79 5.51 -1.35
N PRO A 520 26.93 5.58 -2.07
CA PRO A 520 27.42 6.82 -2.67
C PRO A 520 26.36 7.49 -3.57
N PRO A 521 26.22 8.84 -3.55
CA PRO A 521 25.22 9.55 -4.35
C PRO A 521 25.29 9.21 -5.85
N ALA A 522 26.50 9.08 -6.41
CA ALA A 522 26.69 8.73 -7.82
C ALA A 522 26.08 7.36 -8.19
N ILE A 523 26.18 6.38 -7.28
CA ILE A 523 25.61 5.03 -7.47
C ILE A 523 24.08 5.08 -7.37
N ASN A 524 23.54 5.85 -6.42
CA ASN A 524 22.10 6.05 -6.32
C ASN A 524 21.54 6.72 -7.58
N SER A 525 22.19 7.79 -8.08
CA SER A 525 21.76 8.46 -9.31
C SER A 525 21.80 7.55 -10.54
N GLN A 526 22.81 6.68 -10.67
CA GLN A 526 22.83 5.68 -11.74
C GLN A 526 21.70 4.65 -11.61
N CYS A 527 21.33 4.29 -10.37
CA CYS A 527 20.20 3.40 -10.11
C CYS A 527 18.87 4.08 -10.47
N ASP A 528 18.68 5.33 -10.05
CA ASP A 528 17.49 6.13 -10.37
C ASP A 528 17.32 6.28 -11.90
N ASN A 529 18.41 6.44 -12.65
CA ASN A 529 18.38 6.48 -14.12
C ASN A 529 17.94 5.15 -14.73
N LEU A 530 18.44 4.02 -14.20
CA LEU A 530 18.01 2.69 -14.65
C LEU A 530 16.53 2.45 -14.34
N GLU A 531 16.08 2.82 -13.14
CA GLU A 531 14.67 2.74 -12.73
C GLU A 531 13.76 3.58 -13.66
N SER A 532 14.17 4.81 -13.99
CA SER A 532 13.47 5.69 -14.94
C SER A 532 13.36 5.02 -16.32
N TRP A 533 14.50 4.57 -16.85
CA TRP A 533 14.57 3.95 -18.17
C TRP A 533 13.69 2.69 -18.27
N ILE A 534 13.69 1.84 -17.24
CA ILE A 534 12.81 0.65 -17.18
C ILE A 534 11.34 1.07 -17.31
N MET A 535 10.90 2.07 -16.54
CA MET A 535 9.52 2.52 -16.56
C MET A 535 9.15 3.22 -17.88
N ASP A 536 10.08 3.97 -18.46
CA ASP A 536 9.88 4.66 -19.74
C ASP A 536 9.78 3.69 -20.93
N GLU A 537 10.59 2.63 -20.95
CA GLU A 537 10.47 1.56 -21.95
C GLU A 537 9.10 0.88 -21.90
N ILE A 538 8.59 0.61 -20.69
CA ILE A 538 7.25 0.04 -20.47
C ILE A 538 6.19 1.01 -20.97
N MET A 539 6.28 2.30 -20.60
CA MET A 539 5.32 3.32 -21.05
C MET A 539 5.31 3.48 -22.58
N ALA A 540 6.46 3.30 -23.22
CA ALA A 540 6.56 3.33 -24.67
C ALA A 540 6.13 2.02 -25.36
N GLY A 541 5.64 1.02 -24.61
CA GLY A 541 5.21 -0.27 -25.15
C GLY A 541 6.37 -1.14 -25.66
N ARG A 542 7.61 -0.84 -25.26
CA ARG A 542 8.81 -1.57 -25.69
C ARG A 542 9.14 -2.70 -24.72
N LYS A 543 9.81 -3.74 -25.25
CA LYS A 543 10.31 -4.86 -24.43
C LYS A 543 11.68 -4.51 -23.85
N ILE A 544 11.84 -4.70 -22.54
CA ILE A 544 13.13 -4.55 -21.87
C ILE A 544 14.07 -5.68 -22.30
N LYS A 545 15.22 -5.33 -22.89
CA LYS A 545 16.26 -6.31 -23.22
C LYS A 545 17.14 -6.54 -21.98
N LEU A 546 16.92 -7.64 -21.27
CA LEU A 546 17.65 -7.97 -20.04
C LEU A 546 19.18 -7.92 -20.20
N LYS A 547 19.72 -8.35 -21.36
CA LYS A 547 21.15 -8.25 -21.67
C LYS A 547 21.69 -6.81 -21.57
N GLN A 548 20.92 -5.80 -21.97
CA GLN A 548 21.34 -4.39 -21.87
C GLN A 548 21.45 -3.94 -20.40
N VAL A 549 20.46 -4.30 -19.58
CA VAL A 549 20.44 -4.00 -18.14
C VAL A 549 21.62 -4.67 -17.43
N LEU A 550 21.84 -5.96 -17.68
CA LEU A 550 22.95 -6.70 -17.07
C LEU A 550 24.31 -6.12 -17.46
N ARG A 551 24.49 -5.67 -18.71
CA ARG A 551 25.76 -5.04 -19.13
C ARG A 551 26.01 -3.71 -18.43
N ALA A 552 24.98 -2.88 -18.28
CA ALA A 552 25.10 -1.62 -17.54
C ALA A 552 25.53 -1.88 -16.09
N ILE A 553 24.90 -2.85 -15.42
CA ILE A 553 25.25 -3.23 -14.05
C ILE A 553 26.66 -3.85 -13.98
N ALA A 554 27.01 -4.75 -14.90
CA ALA A 554 28.34 -5.34 -14.97
C ALA A 554 29.44 -4.28 -15.09
N LYS A 555 29.19 -3.23 -15.90
CA LYS A 555 30.13 -2.13 -16.08
C LYS A 555 30.32 -1.32 -14.80
N ILE A 556 29.24 -1.04 -14.06
CA ILE A 556 29.30 -0.32 -12.77
C ILE A 556 30.06 -1.16 -11.73
N GLU A 557 29.78 -2.46 -11.63
CA GLU A 557 30.51 -3.38 -10.75
C GLU A 557 32.02 -3.41 -11.09
N PHE A 558 32.34 -3.49 -12.38
CA PHE A 558 33.71 -3.46 -12.88
C PHE A 558 34.40 -2.13 -12.53
N ASP A 559 33.72 -1.00 -12.69
CA ASP A 559 34.25 0.32 -12.37
C ASP A 559 34.53 0.49 -10.87
N ILE A 560 33.66 -0.05 -9.99
CA ILE A 560 33.90 -0.10 -8.54
C ILE A 560 35.15 -0.93 -8.24
N SER A 561 35.30 -2.12 -8.85
CA SER A 561 36.49 -2.96 -8.69
C SER A 561 37.76 -2.24 -9.11
N GLU A 562 37.76 -1.61 -10.30
CA GLU A 562 38.92 -0.91 -10.84
C GLU A 562 39.27 0.34 -10.04
N SER A 563 38.27 1.08 -9.57
CA SER A 563 38.46 2.24 -8.70
C SER A 563 39.22 1.86 -7.43
N ILE A 564 38.76 0.84 -6.70
CA ILE A 564 39.45 0.37 -5.48
C ILE A 564 40.86 -0.14 -5.79
N ARG A 565 41.05 -0.87 -6.90
CA ARG A 565 42.38 -1.35 -7.32
C ARG A 565 43.36 -0.23 -7.63
N ARG A 566 42.86 0.94 -8.04
CA ARG A 566 43.65 2.16 -8.28
C ARG A 566 43.84 3.02 -7.03
N GLY A 567 43.37 2.55 -5.87
CA GLY A 567 43.46 3.30 -4.60
C GLY A 567 42.44 4.42 -4.45
N GLN A 568 41.40 4.47 -5.29
CA GLN A 568 40.30 5.44 -5.18
C GLN A 568 39.28 5.02 -4.11
N PHE A 569 38.59 5.99 -3.52
CA PHE A 569 37.75 5.79 -2.32
C PHE A 569 36.37 6.45 -2.39
N GLU A 570 36.07 7.15 -3.48
CA GLU A 570 34.85 7.95 -3.70
C GLU A 570 33.57 7.09 -3.69
N LEU A 571 33.70 5.79 -3.96
CA LEU A 571 32.61 4.82 -4.01
C LEU A 571 32.44 4.01 -2.70
N LEU A 572 33.20 4.35 -1.65
CA LEU A 572 33.15 3.71 -0.34
C LEU A 572 32.33 4.52 0.68
N SER A 573 31.74 3.85 1.66
CA SER A 573 30.91 4.51 2.68
C SER A 573 31.75 5.32 3.68
N SER A 574 31.30 6.53 4.01
CA SER A 574 31.90 7.40 5.03
C SER A 574 31.22 7.28 6.39
N MET A 575 31.95 7.53 7.49
CA MET A 575 31.45 7.59 8.86
C MET A 575 32.24 8.60 9.70
N SER A 576 31.62 9.22 10.71
CA SER A 576 32.35 10.09 11.64
C SER A 576 32.99 9.30 12.79
N ILE A 577 34.26 9.62 13.09
CA ILE A 577 34.95 9.19 14.31
C ILE A 577 34.90 10.36 15.30
N LYS A 578 34.33 10.12 16.49
CA LYS A 578 34.21 11.12 17.56
C LYS A 578 35.51 11.20 18.39
N THR A 579 35.61 12.22 19.25
CA THR A 579 36.67 12.25 20.27
C THR A 579 36.53 11.07 21.24
N ARG A 580 37.60 10.76 21.98
CA ARG A 580 37.64 9.60 22.88
C ARG A 580 36.50 9.65 23.91
N GLU A 581 36.23 10.83 24.46
CA GLU A 581 35.20 11.10 25.47
C GLU A 581 33.77 10.94 24.92
N GLY A 582 33.62 11.00 23.59
CA GLY A 582 32.34 10.82 22.90
C GLY A 582 31.85 9.36 22.83
N TYR A 583 32.66 8.40 23.30
CA TYR A 583 32.34 6.98 23.35
C TYR A 583 32.35 6.46 24.79
N THR A 584 31.35 5.65 25.16
CA THR A 584 31.29 5.00 26.48
C THR A 584 32.46 4.02 26.69
N ASN A 585 32.83 3.26 25.64
CA ASN A 585 33.95 2.32 25.66
C ASN A 585 34.84 2.56 24.42
N PRO A 586 35.80 3.49 24.48
CA PRO A 586 36.56 3.94 23.30
C PRO A 586 37.38 2.82 22.64
N ASP A 587 38.02 1.97 23.46
CA ASP A 587 38.92 0.89 23.00
C ASP A 587 38.17 -0.28 22.34
N SER A 588 36.83 -0.29 22.39
CA SER A 588 35.97 -1.21 21.63
C SER A 588 35.04 -0.50 20.65
N SER A 589 35.25 0.79 20.41
CA SER A 589 34.47 1.64 19.50
C SER A 589 35.28 2.02 18.25
N ASN A 590 34.67 2.77 17.34
CA ASN A 590 35.32 3.25 16.12
C ASN A 590 36.56 4.14 16.37
N TRP A 591 36.75 4.65 17.59
CA TRP A 591 37.92 5.43 17.98
C TRP A 591 39.23 4.66 17.76
N ILE A 592 39.23 3.34 17.95
CA ILE A 592 40.42 2.47 17.78
C ILE A 592 41.07 2.59 16.39
N TYR A 593 40.31 2.96 15.36
CA TYR A 593 40.87 3.15 14.02
C TYR A 593 41.68 4.44 13.87
N SER A 594 41.39 5.46 14.70
CA SER A 594 42.23 6.67 14.76
C SER A 594 43.57 6.39 15.42
N ASP A 595 43.58 5.56 16.47
CA ASP A 595 44.79 5.09 17.15
C ASP A 595 45.63 4.21 16.21
N MET A 596 45.00 3.26 15.51
CA MET A 596 45.63 2.45 14.46
C MET A 596 46.29 3.32 13.39
N TRP A 597 45.60 4.36 12.91
CA TRP A 597 46.15 5.24 11.89
C TRP A 597 47.42 5.93 12.39
N ALA A 598 47.37 6.51 13.59
CA ALA A 598 48.50 7.22 14.20
C ALA A 598 49.73 6.30 14.39
N GLU A 599 49.55 5.09 14.89
CA GLU A 599 50.69 4.19 15.16
C GLU A 599 51.23 3.49 13.90
N VAL A 600 50.35 3.14 12.95
CA VAL A 600 50.73 2.27 11.83
C VAL A 600 50.97 3.07 10.55
N PHE A 601 50.03 3.93 10.17
CA PHE A 601 49.98 4.55 8.85
C PHE A 601 50.52 5.98 8.82
N ALA A 602 50.41 6.75 9.91
CA ALA A 602 50.84 8.15 9.96
C ALA A 602 52.33 8.37 9.63
N PRO A 603 53.28 7.50 10.04
CA PRO A 603 54.69 7.64 9.65
C PRO A 603 54.95 7.65 8.14
N LYS A 604 54.01 7.11 7.33
CA LYS A 604 54.13 7.02 5.87
C LYS A 604 53.14 7.93 5.13
N TYR A 605 51.90 8.00 5.60
CA TYR A 605 50.78 8.67 4.93
C TYR A 605 50.35 9.98 5.62
N GLY A 606 51.12 10.43 6.60
CA GLY A 606 50.88 11.66 7.36
C GLY A 606 49.87 11.50 8.49
N GLU A 607 49.94 12.45 9.43
CA GLU A 607 49.03 12.52 10.58
C GLU A 607 47.57 12.68 10.15
N ALA A 608 46.66 12.09 10.92
CA ALA A 608 45.22 12.27 10.71
C ALA A 608 44.78 13.69 11.12
N PRO A 609 43.66 14.21 10.58
CA PRO A 609 43.04 15.42 11.09
C PRO A 609 42.66 15.29 12.58
N ALA A 610 42.54 16.42 13.27
CA ALA A 610 42.04 16.43 14.64
C ALA A 610 40.61 15.84 14.71
N LEU A 611 40.33 15.04 15.75
CA LEU A 611 39.00 14.51 16.00
C LEU A 611 38.02 15.63 16.43
N PRO A 612 36.73 15.56 16.07
CA PRO A 612 36.12 14.53 15.22
C PRO A 612 36.39 14.77 13.73
N TYR A 613 36.57 13.69 12.97
CA TYR A 613 36.72 13.74 11.51
C TYR A 613 35.88 12.68 10.79
N VAL A 614 35.78 12.81 9.46
CA VAL A 614 35.13 11.83 8.58
C VAL A 614 36.14 10.79 8.13
N ALA A 615 35.83 9.51 8.32
CA ALA A 615 36.62 8.37 7.89
C ALA A 615 35.88 7.57 6.81
N ILE A 616 36.63 6.91 5.92
CA ILE A 616 36.11 6.00 4.92
C ILE A 616 36.27 4.56 5.41
N LYS A 617 35.18 3.80 5.34
CA LYS A 617 35.13 2.41 5.77
C LYS A 617 35.59 1.49 4.63
N VAL A 618 36.64 0.71 4.88
CA VAL A 618 37.14 -0.33 3.98
C VAL A 618 36.91 -1.70 4.62
N SER A 619 36.12 -2.56 3.99
CA SER A 619 35.94 -3.95 4.43
C SER A 619 37.07 -4.82 3.89
N LEU A 620 37.62 -5.70 4.73
CA LEU A 620 38.77 -6.55 4.40
C LEU A 620 38.41 -8.03 4.45
N THR A 621 39.19 -8.86 3.78
CA THR A 621 39.08 -10.32 3.79
C THR A 621 39.77 -10.95 5.01
N THR A 622 40.51 -10.16 5.79
CA THR A 622 41.29 -10.56 6.96
C THR A 622 40.46 -10.70 8.23
N ASP A 623 39.24 -11.23 8.11
CA ASP A 623 38.23 -11.38 9.17
C ASP A 623 38.50 -12.53 10.15
N ASN A 624 39.66 -13.17 10.05
CA ASN A 624 40.10 -14.23 10.93
C ASN A 624 41.63 -14.22 11.09
N ARG A 625 42.10 -14.89 12.13
CA ARG A 625 43.52 -14.93 12.52
C ARG A 625 44.47 -15.41 11.42
N THR A 626 44.05 -16.41 10.65
CA THR A 626 44.88 -16.99 9.59
C THR A 626 45.08 -15.98 8.47
N ARG A 627 43.99 -15.44 7.93
CA ARG A 627 44.04 -14.47 6.84
C ARG A 627 44.72 -13.16 7.23
N PHE A 628 44.52 -12.70 8.47
CA PHE A 628 45.20 -11.51 8.97
C PHE A 628 46.72 -11.68 8.99
N ARG A 629 47.22 -12.83 9.44
CA ARG A 629 48.65 -13.15 9.41
C ARG A 629 49.21 -13.32 8.01
N GLU A 630 48.46 -13.96 7.12
CA GLU A 630 48.82 -14.08 5.71
C GLU A 630 48.97 -12.70 5.06
N TRP A 631 48.01 -11.80 5.28
CA TRP A 631 48.09 -10.43 4.78
C TRP A 631 49.30 -9.68 5.32
N LEU A 632 49.58 -9.72 6.64
CA LEU A 632 50.78 -9.08 7.21
C LEU A 632 52.08 -9.60 6.57
N ARG A 633 52.14 -10.91 6.28
CA ARG A 633 53.27 -11.53 5.58
C ARG A 633 53.34 -11.08 4.11
N ASP A 634 52.24 -10.73 3.48
CA ASP A 634 52.22 -10.36 2.07
C ASP A 634 52.43 -8.85 1.84
N ILE A 635 52.36 -8.01 2.88
CA ILE A 635 52.69 -6.58 2.81
C ILE A 635 54.18 -6.38 2.43
N PRO A 636 54.52 -5.69 1.32
CA PRO A 636 55.92 -5.46 0.93
C PRO A 636 56.71 -4.59 1.92
N ASP A 637 56.06 -3.56 2.49
CA ASP A 637 56.65 -2.67 3.49
C ASP A 637 56.71 -3.36 4.87
N ARG A 638 57.86 -3.98 5.17
CA ARG A 638 58.06 -4.75 6.41
C ARG A 638 58.03 -3.90 7.66
N ALA A 639 58.41 -2.63 7.57
CA ALA A 639 58.35 -1.71 8.70
C ALA A 639 56.88 -1.39 9.06
N LEU A 640 56.03 -1.16 8.06
CA LEU A 640 54.60 -0.97 8.27
C LEU A 640 53.94 -2.24 8.82
N ALA A 641 54.26 -3.41 8.26
CA ALA A 641 53.75 -4.69 8.73
C ALA A 641 54.10 -4.93 10.22
N ALA A 642 55.35 -4.66 10.62
CA ALA A 642 55.79 -4.78 12.01
C ALA A 642 55.04 -3.82 12.96
N ARG A 643 54.78 -2.56 12.53
CA ARG A 643 53.96 -1.62 13.31
C ARG A 643 52.53 -2.12 13.44
N MET A 644 51.95 -2.67 12.38
CA MET A 644 50.59 -3.23 12.40
C MET A 644 50.48 -4.44 13.33
N GLU A 645 51.48 -5.32 13.33
CA GLU A 645 51.55 -6.48 14.22
C GLU A 645 51.70 -6.06 15.68
N ALA A 646 52.63 -5.15 15.99
CA ALA A 646 52.83 -4.62 17.34
C ALA A 646 51.58 -3.91 17.87
N TRP A 647 50.93 -3.10 17.03
CA TRP A 647 49.68 -2.44 17.37
C TRP A 647 48.58 -3.46 17.66
N ALA A 648 48.41 -4.47 16.79
CA ALA A 648 47.40 -5.51 16.95
C ALA A 648 47.61 -6.33 18.24
N GLU A 649 48.86 -6.64 18.59
CA GLU A 649 49.20 -7.30 19.86
C GLU A 649 48.87 -6.40 21.07
N LYS A 650 49.24 -5.12 21.02
CA LYS A 650 48.97 -4.12 22.07
C LYS A 650 47.48 -4.00 22.38
N VAL A 651 46.62 -3.95 21.36
CA VAL A 651 45.16 -3.85 21.53
C VAL A 651 44.45 -5.20 21.64
N GLY A 652 45.20 -6.32 21.61
CA GLY A 652 44.66 -7.68 21.72
C GLY A 652 43.84 -8.14 20.52
N ARG A 653 44.01 -7.53 19.34
CA ARG A 653 43.24 -7.81 18.13
C ARG A 653 43.89 -8.92 17.31
N LYS A 654 43.10 -9.94 16.95
CA LYS A 654 43.59 -11.13 16.21
C LYS A 654 43.12 -11.20 14.76
N ASP A 655 42.22 -10.31 14.36
CA ASP A 655 41.66 -10.20 13.02
C ASP A 655 41.37 -8.73 12.69
N MET A 656 41.09 -8.48 11.43
CA MET A 656 40.71 -7.17 10.94
C MET A 656 39.72 -7.31 9.78
N GLY A 657 38.42 -7.42 10.08
CA GLY A 657 37.39 -7.48 9.04
C GLY A 657 37.05 -6.12 8.41
N THR A 658 37.47 -5.00 9.01
CA THR A 658 37.15 -3.64 8.56
C THR A 658 38.16 -2.65 9.11
N MET A 659 38.51 -1.64 8.32
CA MET A 659 39.27 -0.45 8.73
C MET A 659 38.46 0.83 8.47
N MET A 660 38.73 1.88 9.25
CA MET A 660 38.23 3.23 8.99
C MET A 660 39.43 4.15 8.77
N LEU A 661 39.55 4.72 7.57
CA LEU A 661 40.71 5.51 7.15
C LEU A 661 40.35 7.00 7.08
N PRO A 662 41.18 7.94 7.57
CA PRO A 662 40.84 9.36 7.60
C PRO A 662 40.66 9.94 6.18
N HIS A 663 39.50 10.55 5.92
CA HIS A 663 39.17 11.10 4.60
C HIS A 663 40.23 12.11 4.11
N GLY A 664 40.72 12.99 5.00
CA GLY A 664 41.72 14.00 4.65
C GLY A 664 43.01 13.40 4.07
N ASN A 665 43.50 12.30 4.64
CA ASN A 665 44.71 11.63 4.16
C ASN A 665 44.48 10.87 2.86
N LEU A 666 43.27 10.31 2.67
CA LEU A 666 42.92 9.64 1.42
C LEU A 666 42.82 10.62 0.25
N VAL A 667 42.35 11.85 0.47
CA VAL A 667 42.35 12.89 -0.58
C VAL A 667 43.76 13.15 -1.12
N ALA A 668 44.78 13.10 -0.26
CA ALA A 668 46.16 13.34 -0.65
C ALA A 668 46.85 12.10 -1.24
N ASN A 669 46.56 10.90 -0.73
CA ASN A 669 47.36 9.70 -0.99
C ASN A 669 46.59 8.52 -1.60
N GLY A 670 45.26 8.60 -1.69
CA GLY A 670 44.41 7.44 -1.96
C GLY A 670 44.39 6.43 -0.81
N ILE A 671 43.78 5.27 -1.05
CA ILE A 671 43.82 4.12 -0.15
C ILE A 671 45.25 3.58 -0.11
N PRO A 672 45.85 3.39 1.08
CA PRO A 672 47.18 2.79 1.22
C PRO A 672 47.34 1.50 0.40
N GLU A 673 48.44 1.40 -0.35
CA GLU A 673 48.70 0.26 -1.24
C GLU A 673 48.77 -1.07 -0.48
N GLU A 674 49.15 -1.05 0.81
CA GLU A 674 49.19 -2.23 1.67
C GLU A 674 47.78 -2.77 2.00
N ILE A 675 46.75 -1.92 1.94
CA ILE A 675 45.36 -2.28 2.26
C ILE A 675 44.66 -2.85 1.01
N ILE A 676 44.98 -2.36 -0.19
CA ILE A 676 44.30 -2.73 -1.44
C ILE A 676 44.26 -4.26 -1.67
N PRO A 677 45.35 -5.04 -1.48
CA PRO A 677 45.32 -6.50 -1.65
C PRO A 677 44.39 -7.24 -0.68
N ALA A 678 44.18 -6.69 0.52
CA ALA A 678 43.27 -7.25 1.53
C ALA A 678 41.84 -6.74 1.41
N ALA A 679 41.57 -5.77 0.53
CA ALA A 679 40.24 -5.21 0.35
C ALA A 679 39.25 -6.29 -0.11
N ASN A 680 38.13 -6.42 0.60
CA ASN A 680 37.03 -7.29 0.21
C ASN A 680 36.20 -6.62 -0.89
N ILE A 681 36.79 -6.48 -2.09
CA ILE A 681 36.17 -5.83 -3.25
C ILE A 681 34.80 -6.43 -3.55
N ARG A 682 34.67 -7.76 -3.49
CA ARG A 682 33.40 -8.45 -3.75
C ARG A 682 32.33 -8.10 -2.72
N GLY A 683 32.68 -8.07 -1.44
CA GLY A 683 31.78 -7.65 -0.36
C GLY A 683 31.38 -6.18 -0.49
N LEU A 684 32.30 -5.31 -0.90
CA LEU A 684 32.05 -3.89 -1.15
C LEU A 684 31.09 -3.69 -2.32
N ILE A 685 31.34 -4.34 -3.47
CA ILE A 685 30.42 -4.33 -4.62
C ILE A 685 29.04 -4.82 -4.18
N ALA A 686 28.96 -5.94 -3.47
CA ALA A 686 27.68 -6.49 -3.02
C ALA A 686 26.89 -5.53 -2.10
N LEU A 687 27.58 -4.75 -1.29
CA LEU A 687 26.98 -3.72 -0.44
C LEU A 687 26.52 -2.53 -1.27
N THR A 688 27.43 -1.92 -2.04
CA THR A 688 27.21 -0.71 -2.83
C THR A 688 26.16 -0.91 -3.92
N MET A 689 26.13 -2.09 -4.57
CA MET A 689 25.19 -2.45 -5.62
C MET A 689 23.86 -3.02 -5.11
N THR A 690 23.61 -2.93 -3.80
CA THR A 690 22.34 -3.37 -3.21
C THR A 690 21.11 -2.81 -3.96
N PRO A 691 21.02 -1.51 -4.31
CA PRO A 691 19.90 -0.97 -5.07
C PRO A 691 19.69 -1.68 -6.41
N PHE A 692 20.75 -1.81 -7.21
CA PHE A 692 20.71 -2.47 -8.52
C PHE A 692 20.25 -3.93 -8.47
N TYR A 693 20.68 -4.69 -7.46
CA TYR A 693 20.22 -6.06 -7.30
C TYR A 693 18.73 -6.11 -6.94
N ILE A 694 18.23 -5.15 -6.14
CA ILE A 694 16.79 -5.06 -5.85
C ILE A 694 16.02 -4.69 -7.13
N VAL A 695 16.56 -3.80 -7.98
CA VAL A 695 15.96 -3.48 -9.29
C VAL A 695 15.94 -4.70 -10.21
N LEU A 696 17.02 -5.50 -10.26
CA LEU A 696 17.07 -6.74 -11.04
C LEU A 696 16.02 -7.77 -10.61
N GLU A 697 15.68 -7.84 -9.33
CA GLU A 697 14.61 -8.72 -8.83
C GLU A 697 13.25 -8.37 -9.46
N THR A 698 13.01 -7.09 -9.80
CA THR A 698 11.78 -6.66 -10.50
C THR A 698 11.69 -7.18 -11.93
N LEU A 699 12.85 -7.52 -12.53
CA LEU A 699 12.97 -8.11 -13.85
C LEU A 699 13.11 -9.65 -13.81
N GLY A 700 12.92 -10.26 -12.64
CA GLY A 700 13.02 -11.70 -12.43
C GLY A 700 14.44 -12.24 -12.28
N VAL A 701 15.44 -11.38 -12.03
CA VAL A 701 16.84 -11.78 -11.85
C VAL A 701 17.24 -11.70 -10.37
N TYR A 702 17.48 -12.88 -9.78
CA TYR A 702 17.82 -13.03 -8.36
C TYR A 702 19.27 -13.49 -8.20
N LEU A 703 20.17 -12.59 -7.79
CA LEU A 703 21.62 -12.88 -7.68
C LEU A 703 22.15 -12.90 -6.25
N ARG A 704 21.47 -12.24 -5.31
CA ARG A 704 21.96 -12.10 -3.93
C ARG A 704 21.77 -13.38 -3.12
N ASN A 705 22.82 -13.76 -2.40
CA ASN A 705 22.76 -14.75 -1.32
C ASN A 705 23.67 -14.35 -0.16
N LYS A 706 23.63 -15.10 0.94
CA LYS A 706 24.39 -14.81 2.16
C LYS A 706 25.90 -14.69 1.93
N ASN A 707 26.43 -15.37 0.92
CA ASN A 707 27.86 -15.46 0.65
C ASN A 707 28.31 -14.62 -0.56
N ASN A 708 27.40 -13.86 -1.18
CA ASN A 708 27.63 -13.10 -2.41
C ASN A 708 28.36 -13.93 -3.49
N THR A 709 27.91 -15.17 -3.72
CA THR A 709 28.65 -16.11 -4.57
C THR A 709 28.68 -15.71 -6.06
N ARG A 710 27.83 -14.79 -6.50
CA ARG A 710 27.77 -14.31 -7.89
C ARG A 710 27.64 -12.79 -7.94
N LEU A 711 28.46 -12.15 -8.78
CA LEU A 711 28.32 -10.77 -9.25
C LEU A 711 27.89 -10.82 -10.73
N VAL A 712 27.34 -9.73 -11.27
CA VAL A 712 26.98 -9.67 -12.70
C VAL A 712 28.25 -9.65 -13.57
N SER A 713 29.28 -8.95 -13.13
CA SER A 713 30.59 -8.79 -13.77
C SER A 713 31.43 -10.08 -13.79
N ASP A 714 31.04 -11.14 -13.06
CA ASP A 714 31.69 -12.46 -13.19
C ASP A 714 31.51 -13.03 -14.61
N ASP A 715 30.39 -12.72 -15.26
CA ASP A 715 30.08 -13.08 -16.64
C ASP A 715 30.81 -12.14 -17.62
N ARG A 716 32.12 -12.36 -17.83
CA ARG A 716 33.02 -11.46 -18.59
C ARG A 716 32.53 -11.05 -19.98
N TRP A 717 31.70 -11.86 -20.64
CA TRP A 717 31.11 -11.51 -21.94
C TRP A 717 30.19 -10.29 -21.87
N LEU A 718 29.66 -9.93 -20.68
CA LEU A 718 28.92 -8.69 -20.45
C LEU A 718 29.81 -7.44 -20.55
N LEU A 719 31.13 -7.57 -20.46
CA LEU A 719 32.10 -6.47 -20.55
C LEU A 719 32.71 -6.33 -21.95
N ALA A 720 32.33 -7.17 -22.92
CA ALA A 720 32.84 -7.12 -24.29
C ALA A 720 32.45 -5.80 -25.00
N LYS A 721 33.28 -5.25 -25.90
CA LYS A 721 33.10 -3.92 -26.53
C LYS A 721 32.11 -3.90 -27.73
N ASP A 722 31.59 -5.04 -28.12
CA ASP A 722 30.87 -5.31 -29.36
C ASP A 722 29.37 -4.92 -29.34
N TRP A 723 28.86 -4.41 -28.22
CA TRP A 723 27.45 -4.08 -28.07
C TRP A 723 27.27 -2.73 -27.33
N PRO A 724 26.48 -1.78 -27.87
CA PRO A 724 26.21 -0.49 -27.23
C PRO A 724 25.47 -0.64 -25.89
N LEU A 725 26.02 -0.10 -24.82
CA LEU A 725 25.29 0.05 -23.56
C LEU A 725 24.03 0.90 -23.82
N PRO A 726 22.92 0.68 -23.10
CA PRO A 726 21.83 1.66 -23.14
C PRO A 726 22.46 3.03 -22.84
N GLU A 727 22.09 4.04 -23.62
CA GLU A 727 22.26 5.42 -23.20
C GLU A 727 21.42 5.54 -21.93
N LEU A 728 22.02 5.23 -20.79
CA LEU A 728 21.59 5.78 -19.52
C LEU A 728 21.88 7.26 -19.68
N ASP A 729 21.00 7.95 -20.41
CA ASP A 729 21.04 9.39 -20.51
C ASP A 729 21.19 9.87 -19.08
N LEU A 730 22.35 10.47 -18.80
CA LEU A 730 22.61 11.16 -17.56
C LEU A 730 21.72 12.39 -17.59
N VAL A 731 20.40 12.18 -17.48
CA VAL A 731 19.44 13.22 -17.26
C VAL A 731 19.79 13.74 -15.89
N ASN A 732 20.56 14.83 -15.88
CA ASN A 732 20.77 15.65 -14.71
C ASN A 732 19.39 16.15 -14.27
N TYR A 733 18.72 15.42 -13.39
CA TYR A 733 17.64 15.97 -12.61
C TYR A 733 18.25 17.05 -11.71
N LYS A 734 18.09 18.31 -12.12
CA LYS A 734 18.39 19.52 -11.35
C LYS A 734 17.26 19.85 -10.38
#